data_AF-A0A2K8XE41-F1
#
_entry.id   AF-A0A2K8XE41-F1
#
_cell.length_a   1.000
_cell.length_b   1.000
_cell.length_c   1.000
_cell.angle_alpha   90.00
_cell.angle_beta   90.00
_cell.angle_gamma   90.00
#
_symmetry.space_group_name_H-M   'P 1'
#
loop_
_entity.id
_entity.type
_entity.pdbx_description
1 polymer ?
#
loop_
_entity_poly.entity_id
_entity_poly.type
_entity_poly.pdbx_seq_one_letter_code
_entity_poly.pdbx_strand_id
1 'polypeptide(L)'
;MINFYSKMNKASYILLSVLLFFSIEGNAQNEAAIWYFGGNAGLDFNSGTPVVLTDGQLSTSEGCSTISDTNGNLLFYTDGISVWDKNHNVMPNGVGLLGDPSSTQSGIIVPKPNDTSVYYIFTVDDIGGANGLRYSEVDLTLNNGDGDITSNKNILLSVPTAEKISAVEHANQTDIWVVSHSWESQDFIAYKVTPSGVTMAPVVSSVGYVYDSPDIEQTIGYLKMSPDASKLALSVYGTGSRVEIFDFNSATGIVSNPITLVDPVFANSGGGTYGVEFSPNSNLLYISELLYGINLSKVYQFDLSTYTLASITTSQQTLYQGSDFIGAIQLAIDGKIYLTNEDKIFLDIIEEPNVVGTGANYINRGLELNGRTCYLGLPPFIQSYFNVQFNVENTCLGDTTTFSLETSTTDTINSILWDFGDGNTSNLVSPTHTYTAAGTYNVSAVIDTSISSRTVANTVIISEIPVANIVSDYILCDDVSNDEFAAFNLPAKSNEIFGSQSQTQYNVSYFLSEQDAINHQNILDNLYTNTVMPQEIFAKIYNSQNSDCYDITTFNLIVSKQPIANPVTNSVFCDGVENDNSELVNLTSFNSEILQNQDSSGFNITYHLNANDAQNGTNSLSNSFQTQSNPQTIHVRIENSSNSLCFDTNSFNIIIDGQIIAYQPNNMYLCDDLNDGTEAFNLSQLNDEVINNQAGSFIVTYYLNQADADLNENQLQLPYNNVSSTETIYARIEKANNSNCYDVTSFIIGVLDKPVVNLETRYFICVGETLTIEAETGFNTYLWSTNETTSSITISEAGNYSLTVSTVYPSVQESCSATHNFTVIASDEAVIETINIQDWTANNNVISVIANGIGTYEYSIDNITFQDSPVFTGLGVGEYTVYVRDKNNCGVIAETVYLLYYPYYFTPNGDTVHDFWQIYASNTDPDLEILIYDRFGKLLKILNPLGRGWDGTYNGKNMPTSDYWFVVKRPNNEQIYKGHFTLKR
;
A
#
# COMPACT_ATOMS: atom_id res chain seq x y z
N MET A 1 -28.91 -50.83 -60.30
CA MET A 1 -29.00 -52.10 -61.07
C MET A 1 -29.21 -53.23 -60.05
N ILE A 2 -30.47 -53.59 -59.76
CA ILE A 2 -31.18 -54.78 -60.29
C ILE A 2 -30.50 -56.12 -59.92
N ASN A 3 -31.09 -56.77 -58.91
CA ASN A 3 -31.32 -58.21 -58.68
C ASN A 3 -30.43 -59.28 -59.34
N PHE A 4 -29.98 -60.27 -58.55
CA PHE A 4 -30.29 -61.70 -58.78
C PHE A 4 -30.18 -62.55 -57.49
N TYR A 5 -31.09 -63.51 -57.36
CA TYR A 5 -31.42 -64.33 -56.19
C TYR A 5 -30.68 -65.70 -56.17
N SER A 6 -30.56 -66.27 -54.96
CA SER A 6 -30.87 -67.69 -54.62
C SER A 6 -29.80 -68.82 -54.64
N LYS A 7 -29.52 -69.30 -53.41
CA LYS A 7 -29.41 -70.70 -52.91
C LYS A 7 -28.32 -71.65 -53.47
N MET A 8 -27.45 -72.13 -52.58
CA MET A 8 -27.14 -73.58 -52.43
C MET A 8 -26.45 -73.92 -51.09
N ASN A 9 -27.03 -74.91 -50.40
CA ASN A 9 -26.47 -75.91 -49.45
C ASN A 9 -25.82 -75.53 -48.10
N LYS A 10 -26.68 -75.46 -47.06
CA LYS A 10 -26.38 -75.81 -45.66
C LYS A 10 -26.28 -77.34 -45.50
N ALA A 11 -25.12 -77.94 -45.74
CA ALA A 11 -24.87 -79.34 -45.33
C ALA A 11 -23.39 -79.72 -45.13
N SER A 12 -22.44 -78.79 -45.31
CA SER A 12 -21.00 -79.08 -45.14
C SER A 12 -20.32 -78.29 -44.00
N TYR A 13 -21.09 -77.52 -43.22
CA TYR A 13 -20.56 -76.71 -42.11
C TYR A 13 -20.62 -77.39 -40.73
N ILE A 14 -21.20 -78.59 -40.61
CA ILE A 14 -21.35 -79.27 -39.30
C ILE A 14 -20.16 -80.20 -39.00
N LEU A 15 -19.28 -80.49 -39.96
CA LEU A 15 -18.10 -81.34 -39.74
C LEU A 15 -16.76 -80.57 -39.65
N LEU A 16 -16.78 -79.24 -39.79
CA LEU A 16 -15.59 -78.38 -39.67
C LEU A 16 -15.61 -77.50 -38.40
N SER A 17 -16.71 -77.50 -37.65
CA SER A 17 -16.88 -76.73 -36.41
C SER A 17 -16.70 -77.55 -35.13
N VAL A 18 -16.34 -78.83 -35.24
CA VAL A 18 -16.10 -79.74 -34.08
C VAL A 18 -14.60 -80.08 -33.92
N LEU A 19 -13.72 -79.55 -34.77
CA LEU A 19 -12.27 -79.76 -34.73
C LEU A 19 -11.46 -78.53 -34.29
N LEU A 20 -12.11 -77.46 -33.82
CA LEU A 20 -11.47 -76.23 -33.34
C LEU A 20 -11.67 -75.94 -31.83
N PHE A 21 -12.17 -76.93 -31.07
CA PHE A 21 -12.20 -76.90 -29.60
C PHE A 21 -11.29 -77.96 -29.00
N PHE A 22 -10.07 -78.08 -29.51
CA PHE A 22 -8.97 -78.47 -28.62
C PHE A 22 -8.45 -77.17 -28.02
N SER A 23 -9.04 -76.78 -26.89
CA SER A 23 -8.32 -75.98 -25.89
C SER A 23 -7.06 -76.77 -25.59
N ILE A 24 -5.95 -76.32 -26.17
CA ILE A 24 -4.63 -76.75 -25.71
C ILE A 24 -4.58 -76.19 -24.29
N GLU A 25 -4.72 -77.06 -23.30
CA GLU A 25 -4.45 -76.71 -21.91
C GLU A 25 -2.96 -76.38 -21.83
N GLY A 26 -2.62 -75.12 -22.10
CA GLY A 26 -1.35 -74.55 -21.69
C GLY A 26 -1.35 -74.58 -20.17
N ASN A 27 -0.36 -75.24 -19.58
CA ASN A 27 -0.21 -75.20 -18.12
C ASN A 27 0.07 -73.74 -17.74
N ALA A 28 -0.78 -73.17 -16.90
CA ALA A 28 -0.46 -71.92 -16.23
C ALA A 28 0.72 -72.16 -15.25
N GLN A 29 1.52 -71.13 -14.95
CA GLN A 29 2.63 -71.22 -14.00
C GLN A 29 2.33 -70.44 -12.72
N ASN A 30 1.20 -70.78 -12.10
CA ASN A 30 0.72 -70.13 -10.89
C ASN A 30 1.13 -70.88 -9.61
N GLU A 31 2.17 -71.71 -9.64
CA GLU A 31 2.61 -72.49 -8.48
C GLU A 31 3.04 -71.61 -7.28
N ALA A 32 3.38 -70.34 -7.53
CA ALA A 32 3.69 -69.32 -6.52
C ALA A 32 2.53 -68.33 -6.25
N ALA A 33 1.30 -68.65 -6.66
CA ALA A 33 0.15 -67.73 -6.57
C ALA A 33 -0.44 -67.55 -5.17
N ILE A 34 -0.29 -68.51 -4.26
CA ILE A 34 -0.80 -68.40 -2.90
C ILE A 34 0.35 -68.43 -1.91
N TRP A 35 0.37 -67.45 -1.01
CA TRP A 35 1.38 -67.26 0.02
C TRP A 35 0.73 -67.47 1.38
N TYR A 36 1.41 -68.18 2.28
CA TYR A 36 1.10 -68.17 3.71
C TYR A 36 2.39 -67.94 4.48
N PHE A 37 2.36 -67.05 5.46
CA PHE A 37 3.54 -66.61 6.22
C PHE A 37 3.15 -65.96 7.55
N GLY A 38 4.16 -65.67 8.37
CA GLY A 38 4.01 -64.88 9.58
C GLY A 38 3.01 -65.49 10.58
N GLY A 39 2.18 -64.63 11.19
CA GLY A 39 1.12 -64.99 12.13
C GLY A 39 -0.25 -65.06 11.45
N ASN A 40 -0.56 -66.22 10.85
CA ASN A 40 -1.83 -66.50 10.17
C ASN A 40 -2.14 -65.58 8.96
N ALA A 41 -1.11 -65.00 8.34
CA ALA A 41 -1.25 -64.16 7.15
C ALA A 41 -1.16 -64.99 5.87
N GLY A 42 -1.80 -64.52 4.80
CA GLY A 42 -1.59 -65.05 3.46
C GLY A 42 -1.99 -64.06 2.37
N LEU A 43 -1.59 -64.36 1.13
CA LEU A 43 -1.88 -63.59 -0.07
C LEU A 43 -2.27 -64.52 -1.22
N ASP A 44 -3.19 -64.08 -2.07
CA ASP A 44 -3.60 -64.74 -3.31
C ASP A 44 -3.39 -63.78 -4.50
N PHE A 45 -2.54 -64.19 -5.44
CA PHE A 45 -2.16 -63.42 -6.62
C PHE A 45 -2.93 -63.81 -7.89
N ASN A 46 -3.86 -64.77 -7.83
CA ASN A 46 -4.57 -65.27 -9.02
C ASN A 46 -5.39 -64.21 -9.77
N SER A 47 -5.73 -63.11 -9.10
CA SER A 47 -6.48 -62.00 -9.71
C SER A 47 -5.59 -60.94 -10.37
N GLY A 48 -4.26 -61.12 -10.38
CA GLY A 48 -3.28 -60.11 -10.82
C GLY A 48 -3.11 -58.92 -9.86
N THR A 49 -3.86 -58.89 -8.76
CA THR A 49 -3.63 -58.00 -7.62
C THR A 49 -3.64 -58.88 -6.37
N PRO A 50 -2.73 -58.68 -5.39
CA PRO A 50 -2.70 -59.50 -4.19
C PRO A 50 -3.98 -59.33 -3.36
N VAL A 51 -4.69 -60.42 -3.14
CA VAL A 51 -5.84 -60.51 -2.25
C VAL A 51 -5.39 -61.09 -0.92
N VAL A 52 -5.65 -60.38 0.17
CA VAL A 52 -5.24 -60.82 1.52
C VAL A 52 -6.10 -61.98 2.00
N LEU A 53 -5.43 -63.07 2.39
CA LEU A 53 -6.03 -64.24 3.01
C LEU A 53 -5.86 -64.18 4.52
N THR A 54 -6.90 -64.62 5.24
CA THR A 54 -6.93 -64.59 6.71
C THR A 54 -7.25 -65.94 7.33
N ASP A 55 -7.23 -67.00 6.53
CA ASP A 55 -7.56 -68.38 6.89
C ASP A 55 -6.34 -69.26 7.17
N GLY A 56 -5.13 -68.74 6.92
CA GLY A 56 -3.87 -69.45 7.17
C GLY A 56 -3.72 -69.91 8.62
N GLN A 57 -3.20 -71.12 8.81
CA GLN A 57 -3.05 -71.74 10.14
C GLN A 57 -1.63 -71.71 10.69
N LEU A 58 -0.63 -71.41 9.84
CA LEU A 58 0.76 -71.35 10.29
C LEU A 58 1.02 -70.07 11.10
N SER A 59 1.91 -70.18 12.08
CA SER A 59 2.40 -69.09 12.92
C SER A 59 3.90 -69.30 13.15
N THR A 60 4.73 -68.63 12.37
CA THR A 60 6.20 -68.84 12.34
C THR A 60 6.93 -67.51 12.45
N SER A 61 8.08 -67.47 13.13
CA SER A 61 8.88 -66.24 13.27
C SER A 61 9.53 -65.84 11.95
N GLU A 62 10.02 -66.83 11.20
CA GLU A 62 10.82 -66.61 10.00
C GLU A 62 10.35 -67.56 8.90
N GLY A 63 11.02 -68.68 8.73
CA GLY A 63 10.81 -69.58 7.61
C GLY A 63 9.41 -70.17 7.51
N CYS A 64 8.91 -70.21 6.28
CA CYS A 64 7.73 -70.94 5.85
C CYS A 64 7.92 -71.37 4.40
N SER A 65 7.04 -72.24 3.89
CA SER A 65 6.94 -72.53 2.46
C SER A 65 5.52 -72.90 2.09
N THR A 66 5.11 -72.60 0.86
CA THR A 66 3.81 -72.96 0.33
C THR A 66 3.93 -73.25 -1.16
N ILE A 67 3.00 -74.03 -1.69
CA ILE A 67 2.95 -74.35 -3.12
C ILE A 67 1.49 -74.42 -3.58
N SER A 68 1.27 -73.89 -4.78
CA SER A 68 0.01 -74.01 -5.53
C SER A 68 0.20 -74.95 -6.73
N ASP A 69 -0.90 -75.39 -7.34
CA ASP A 69 -0.85 -76.06 -8.63
C ASP A 69 -0.59 -75.06 -9.77
N THR A 70 -0.43 -75.57 -10.98
CA THR A 70 -0.25 -74.78 -12.19
C THR A 70 -1.38 -73.77 -12.42
N ASN A 71 -2.60 -74.05 -11.93
CA ASN A 71 -3.75 -73.14 -12.05
C ASN A 71 -3.84 -72.13 -10.89
N GLY A 72 -2.94 -72.21 -9.92
CA GLY A 72 -2.87 -71.32 -8.76
C GLY A 72 -3.77 -71.71 -7.59
N ASN A 73 -4.29 -72.94 -7.58
CA ASN A 73 -5.00 -73.46 -6.42
C ASN A 73 -4.00 -73.94 -5.36
N LEU A 74 -4.26 -73.60 -4.10
CA LEU A 74 -3.44 -74.04 -2.97
C LEU A 74 -3.36 -75.57 -2.94
N LEU A 75 -2.15 -76.11 -2.78
CA LEU A 75 -1.95 -77.53 -2.53
C LEU A 75 -1.68 -77.78 -1.04
N PHE A 76 -0.64 -77.14 -0.49
CA PHE A 76 -0.28 -77.22 0.92
C PHE A 76 0.77 -76.17 1.30
N TYR A 77 1.01 -76.03 2.61
CA TYR A 77 2.02 -75.14 3.17
C TYR A 77 2.60 -75.68 4.48
N THR A 78 3.73 -75.15 4.90
CA THR A 78 4.48 -75.60 6.08
C THR A 78 5.27 -74.45 6.73
N ASP A 79 5.50 -74.56 8.03
CA ASP A 79 6.44 -73.74 8.81
C ASP A 79 7.83 -74.41 8.95
N GLY A 80 8.03 -75.57 8.32
CA GLY A 80 9.25 -76.40 8.42
C GLY A 80 9.14 -77.54 9.43
N ILE A 81 8.12 -77.56 10.30
CA ILE A 81 7.91 -78.62 11.31
C ILE A 81 6.52 -79.29 11.22
N SER A 82 5.53 -78.56 10.72
CA SER A 82 4.14 -78.97 10.53
C SER A 82 3.68 -78.66 9.11
N VAL A 83 2.86 -79.53 8.52
CA VAL A 83 2.34 -79.38 7.15
C VAL A 83 0.81 -79.31 7.19
N TRP A 84 0.25 -78.31 6.52
CA TRP A 84 -1.20 -78.11 6.38
C TRP A 84 -1.61 -78.29 4.92
N ASP A 85 -2.71 -79.01 4.70
CA ASP A 85 -3.31 -79.20 3.38
C ASP A 85 -4.06 -77.96 2.87
N LYS A 86 -4.55 -78.05 1.63
CA LYS A 86 -5.36 -77.00 0.98
C LYS A 86 -6.64 -76.60 1.73
N ASN A 87 -7.13 -77.46 2.63
CA ASN A 87 -8.31 -77.20 3.46
C ASN A 87 -7.91 -76.71 4.86
N HIS A 88 -6.64 -76.35 5.05
CA HIS A 88 -6.05 -75.88 6.30
C HIS A 88 -6.01 -76.91 7.44
N ASN A 89 -6.20 -78.20 7.14
CA ASN A 89 -6.03 -79.25 8.15
C ASN A 89 -4.57 -79.71 8.17
N VAL A 90 -4.07 -80.07 9.34
CA VAL A 90 -2.74 -80.67 9.45
C VAL A 90 -2.75 -82.01 8.70
N MET A 91 -1.84 -82.17 7.73
CA MET A 91 -1.71 -83.42 6.99
C MET A 91 -1.44 -84.58 7.96
N PRO A 92 -1.98 -85.78 7.72
CA PRO A 92 -1.52 -86.95 8.44
C PRO A 92 0.00 -87.10 8.26
N ASN A 93 0.69 -87.60 9.28
CA ASN A 93 2.15 -87.64 9.37
C ASN A 93 2.89 -86.29 9.08
N GLY A 94 2.18 -85.16 9.03
CA GLY A 94 2.68 -83.84 8.67
C GLY A 94 3.40 -83.10 9.80
N VAL A 95 3.42 -83.64 11.02
CA VAL A 95 4.07 -83.02 12.19
C VAL A 95 5.42 -83.67 12.51
N GLY A 96 6.36 -82.91 13.06
CA GLY A 96 7.70 -83.41 13.42
C GLY A 96 8.60 -83.57 12.21
N LEU A 97 8.47 -82.68 11.23
CA LEU A 97 9.57 -82.41 10.31
C LEU A 97 10.71 -81.75 11.10
N LEU A 98 11.94 -81.92 10.62
CA LEU A 98 13.15 -81.49 11.32
C LEU A 98 13.77 -80.24 10.66
N GLY A 99 12.94 -79.27 10.29
CA GLY A 99 13.36 -77.87 10.15
C GLY A 99 13.14 -77.11 11.46
N ASP A 100 13.19 -75.78 11.41
CA ASP A 100 12.88 -74.94 12.56
C ASP A 100 12.14 -73.64 12.15
N PRO A 101 11.06 -73.23 12.85
CA PRO A 101 10.33 -71.98 12.56
C PRO A 101 11.15 -70.68 12.72
N SER A 102 12.27 -70.73 13.44
CA SER A 102 13.22 -69.62 13.57
C SER A 102 14.30 -69.61 12.49
N SER A 103 14.42 -70.69 11.69
CA SER A 103 15.33 -70.72 10.56
C SER A 103 14.87 -69.74 9.48
N THR A 104 15.78 -68.86 9.05
CA THR A 104 15.51 -67.79 8.06
C THR A 104 14.74 -68.29 6.82
N GLN A 105 15.12 -69.47 6.30
CA GLN A 105 14.41 -70.21 5.27
C GLN A 105 14.23 -71.68 5.70
N SER A 106 13.31 -71.91 6.65
CA SER A 106 13.00 -73.22 7.26
C SER A 106 12.69 -74.35 6.30
N GLY A 107 12.24 -74.04 5.08
CA GLY A 107 12.14 -75.02 4.02
C GLY A 107 11.71 -74.47 2.67
N ILE A 108 11.75 -75.33 1.65
CA ILE A 108 11.26 -75.07 0.30
C ILE A 108 10.54 -76.30 -0.24
N ILE A 109 9.43 -76.09 -0.94
CA ILE A 109 8.64 -77.15 -1.57
C ILE A 109 9.01 -77.27 -3.05
N VAL A 110 9.30 -78.49 -3.51
CA VAL A 110 9.74 -78.77 -4.86
C VAL A 110 8.91 -79.92 -5.46
N PRO A 111 8.24 -79.73 -6.61
CA PRO A 111 7.50 -80.80 -7.26
C PRO A 111 8.46 -81.87 -7.78
N LYS A 112 8.00 -83.12 -7.81
CA LYS A 112 8.71 -84.19 -8.50
C LYS A 112 8.47 -84.04 -10.02
N PRO A 113 9.53 -83.88 -10.84
CA PRO A 113 9.36 -83.74 -12.28
C PRO A 113 8.54 -84.89 -12.91
N ASN A 114 7.62 -84.53 -13.81
CA ASN A 114 6.69 -85.45 -14.50
C ASN A 114 5.69 -86.21 -13.59
N ASP A 115 5.48 -85.75 -12.36
CA ASP A 115 4.52 -86.34 -11.41
C ASP A 115 3.78 -85.22 -10.67
N THR A 116 2.54 -84.96 -11.06
CA THR A 116 1.72 -83.87 -10.50
C THR A 116 1.20 -84.16 -9.09
N SER A 117 1.47 -85.35 -8.55
CA SER A 117 0.94 -85.79 -7.26
C SER A 117 1.99 -85.87 -6.16
N VAL A 118 3.28 -85.80 -6.51
CA VAL A 118 4.37 -85.98 -5.55
C VAL A 118 5.22 -84.71 -5.44
N TYR A 119 5.48 -84.31 -4.21
CA TYR A 119 6.28 -83.13 -3.88
C TYR A 119 7.30 -83.48 -2.80
N TYR A 120 8.38 -82.70 -2.72
CA TYR A 120 9.40 -82.81 -1.69
C TYR A 120 9.46 -81.53 -0.87
N ILE A 121 9.33 -81.66 0.44
CA ILE A 121 9.60 -80.57 1.39
C ILE A 121 11.04 -80.70 1.83
N PHE A 122 11.90 -79.78 1.39
CA PHE A 122 13.26 -79.68 1.92
C PHE A 122 13.23 -78.79 3.15
N THR A 123 13.82 -79.22 4.26
CA THR A 123 13.85 -78.46 5.51
C THR A 123 15.29 -78.18 5.96
N VAL A 124 15.48 -77.03 6.60
CA VAL A 124 16.75 -76.56 7.14
C VAL A 124 16.59 -76.25 8.63
N ASP A 125 17.57 -76.65 9.44
CA ASP A 125 17.63 -76.39 10.89
C ASP A 125 17.99 -74.93 11.20
N ASP A 126 17.78 -74.49 12.44
CA ASP A 126 18.27 -73.20 12.93
C ASP A 126 19.76 -73.27 13.32
N ILE A 127 20.48 -72.16 13.17
CA ILE A 127 21.78 -71.89 13.78
C ILE A 127 22.82 -73.01 13.56
N GLY A 128 22.89 -73.58 12.34
CA GLY A 128 23.85 -74.64 12.03
C GLY A 128 23.60 -75.94 12.83
N GLY A 129 22.37 -76.18 13.24
CA GLY A 129 21.96 -77.28 14.11
C GLY A 129 22.18 -78.69 13.53
N ALA A 130 21.98 -79.68 14.39
CA ALA A 130 22.30 -81.08 14.11
C ALA A 130 21.31 -81.78 13.16
N ASN A 131 20.15 -81.17 12.88
CA ASN A 131 19.21 -81.73 11.91
C ASN A 131 19.66 -81.46 10.47
N GLY A 132 20.29 -80.31 10.21
CA GLY A 132 20.83 -79.91 8.90
C GLY A 132 19.78 -79.85 7.78
N LEU A 133 20.21 -80.10 6.55
CA LEU A 133 19.36 -80.17 5.36
C LEU A 133 18.76 -81.57 5.22
N ARG A 134 17.42 -81.64 5.12
CA ARG A 134 16.66 -82.87 4.93
C ARG A 134 15.57 -82.72 3.89
N TYR A 135 14.97 -83.83 3.46
CA TYR A 135 13.72 -83.79 2.73
C TYR A 135 12.68 -84.79 3.26
N SER A 136 11.40 -84.46 3.04
CA SER A 136 10.26 -85.35 3.23
C SER A 136 9.41 -85.38 1.97
N GLU A 137 8.90 -86.55 1.58
CA GLU A 137 8.05 -86.73 0.42
C GLU A 137 6.57 -86.60 0.79
N VAL A 138 5.85 -85.79 0.03
CA VAL A 138 4.39 -85.58 0.10
C VAL A 138 3.77 -86.29 -1.09
N ASP A 139 2.72 -87.07 -0.85
CA ASP A 139 1.90 -87.67 -1.90
C ASP A 139 0.46 -87.17 -1.76
N LEU A 140 0.03 -86.34 -2.73
CA LEU A 140 -1.28 -85.71 -2.75
C LEU A 140 -2.43 -86.70 -3.01
N THR A 141 -2.16 -87.92 -3.48
CA THR A 141 -3.19 -88.94 -3.68
C THR A 141 -3.66 -89.58 -2.36
N LEU A 142 -2.86 -89.42 -1.30
CA LEU A 142 -3.18 -89.90 0.03
C LEU A 142 -4.25 -89.02 0.71
N ASN A 143 -4.74 -89.48 1.86
CA ASN A 143 -5.75 -88.77 2.66
C ASN A 143 -6.97 -88.29 1.83
N ASN A 144 -7.49 -89.14 0.95
CA ASN A 144 -8.61 -88.82 0.05
C ASN A 144 -8.37 -87.63 -0.91
N GLY A 145 -7.13 -87.36 -1.30
CA GLY A 145 -6.79 -86.27 -2.22
C GLY A 145 -6.41 -84.96 -1.54
N ASP A 146 -6.29 -84.94 -0.22
CA ASP A 146 -5.80 -83.81 0.57
C ASP A 146 -4.31 -83.94 0.92
N GLY A 147 -3.68 -85.07 0.59
CA GLY A 147 -2.25 -85.31 0.76
C GLY A 147 -1.83 -85.76 2.17
N ASP A 148 -0.67 -86.41 2.22
CA ASP A 148 -0.04 -86.98 3.42
C ASP A 148 1.48 -87.07 3.21
N ILE A 149 2.26 -87.07 4.30
CA ILE A 149 3.71 -87.32 4.25
C ILE A 149 3.96 -88.82 4.21
N THR A 150 4.70 -89.29 3.19
CA THR A 150 4.96 -90.73 3.01
C THR A 150 5.94 -91.27 4.08
N SER A 151 6.30 -92.55 3.98
CA SER A 151 7.35 -93.13 4.84
C SER A 151 8.73 -92.51 4.59
N ASN A 152 8.93 -91.81 3.47
CA ASN A 152 10.15 -91.09 3.15
C ASN A 152 10.14 -89.71 3.84
N LYS A 153 10.31 -89.71 5.16
CA LYS A 153 10.24 -88.52 6.02
C LYS A 153 11.59 -88.23 6.67
N ASN A 154 11.98 -86.95 6.71
CA ASN A 154 13.21 -86.46 7.35
C ASN A 154 14.49 -87.16 6.84
N ILE A 155 14.55 -87.47 5.54
CA ILE A 155 15.72 -88.09 4.91
C ILE A 155 16.89 -87.09 4.94
N LEU A 156 17.99 -87.47 5.59
CA LEU A 156 19.17 -86.62 5.73
C LEU A 156 19.90 -86.45 4.41
N LEU A 157 20.23 -85.20 4.05
CA LEU A 157 21.07 -84.85 2.92
C LEU A 157 22.44 -84.33 3.37
N SER A 158 22.48 -83.28 4.20
CA SER A 158 23.73 -82.68 4.67
C SER A 158 23.61 -82.08 6.06
N VAL A 159 24.71 -82.05 6.83
CA VAL A 159 24.79 -81.42 8.16
C VAL A 159 26.25 -81.08 8.50
N PRO A 160 26.53 -79.95 9.16
CA PRO A 160 25.62 -78.83 9.44
C PRO A 160 25.43 -77.91 8.21
N THR A 161 24.32 -77.19 8.16
CA THR A 161 23.97 -76.24 7.08
C THR A 161 23.54 -74.90 7.67
N ALA A 162 23.83 -73.79 6.99
CA ALA A 162 23.29 -72.48 7.34
C ALA A 162 21.78 -72.42 7.04
N GLU A 163 21.07 -71.41 7.56
CA GLU A 163 19.60 -71.28 7.53
C GLU A 163 19.03 -70.85 6.17
N LYS A 164 19.63 -71.31 5.08
CA LYS A 164 19.39 -70.76 3.75
C LYS A 164 19.27 -71.84 2.68
N ILE A 165 18.25 -71.71 1.85
CA ILE A 165 17.91 -72.68 0.80
C ILE A 165 17.22 -71.98 -0.37
N SER A 166 17.50 -72.44 -1.58
CA SER A 166 16.84 -71.93 -2.78
C SER A 166 16.69 -73.04 -3.82
N ALA A 167 15.84 -72.81 -4.82
CA ALA A 167 15.66 -73.75 -5.92
C ALA A 167 15.48 -73.03 -7.26
N VAL A 168 15.88 -73.72 -8.33
CA VAL A 168 15.78 -73.21 -9.71
C VAL A 168 15.64 -74.36 -10.69
N GLU A 169 14.99 -74.14 -11.84
CA GLU A 169 14.94 -75.15 -12.88
C GLU A 169 16.34 -75.44 -13.44
N HIS A 170 16.60 -76.71 -13.75
CA HIS A 170 17.77 -77.12 -14.50
C HIS A 170 17.65 -76.60 -15.95
N ALA A 171 18.78 -76.43 -16.65
CA ALA A 171 18.82 -76.04 -18.06
C ALA A 171 18.05 -76.97 -19.04
N ASN A 172 17.51 -78.10 -18.57
CA ASN A 172 16.69 -79.01 -19.36
C ASN A 172 15.18 -78.75 -19.15
N GLN A 173 14.83 -77.76 -18.33
CA GLN A 173 13.46 -77.34 -17.98
C GLN A 173 12.56 -78.47 -17.44
N THR A 174 13.18 -79.53 -16.91
CA THR A 174 12.47 -80.68 -16.32
C THR A 174 12.99 -80.96 -14.92
N ASP A 175 14.31 -81.09 -14.76
CA ASP A 175 14.93 -81.32 -13.45
C ASP A 175 14.96 -80.01 -12.64
N ILE A 176 15.07 -80.10 -11.32
CA ILE A 176 15.15 -78.94 -10.42
C ILE A 176 16.41 -79.05 -9.57
N TRP A 177 17.15 -77.95 -9.43
CA TRP A 177 18.23 -77.82 -8.47
C TRP A 177 17.71 -77.26 -7.15
N VAL A 178 18.13 -77.86 -6.04
CA VAL A 178 17.93 -77.36 -4.68
C VAL A 178 19.30 -77.08 -4.08
N VAL A 179 19.57 -75.83 -3.73
CA VAL A 179 20.88 -75.36 -3.31
C VAL A 179 20.81 -74.85 -1.88
N SER A 180 21.79 -75.22 -1.06
CA SER A 180 22.00 -74.70 0.28
C SER A 180 23.49 -74.46 0.53
N HIS A 181 23.84 -73.85 1.66
CA HIS A 181 25.21 -73.56 2.07
C HIS A 181 25.55 -74.35 3.34
N SER A 182 26.68 -75.06 3.32
CA SER A 182 27.15 -75.79 4.50
C SER A 182 27.65 -74.83 5.57
N TRP A 183 27.39 -75.12 6.85
CA TRP A 183 27.89 -74.29 7.95
C TRP A 183 29.38 -74.58 8.21
N GLU A 184 30.15 -73.58 8.65
CA GLU A 184 31.62 -73.65 8.86
C GLU A 184 32.41 -74.15 7.62
N SER A 185 31.90 -73.85 6.42
CA SER A 185 32.52 -74.23 5.15
C SER A 185 32.32 -73.16 4.08
N GLN A 186 32.98 -73.30 2.94
CA GLN A 186 32.78 -72.50 1.72
C GLN A 186 31.82 -73.20 0.73
N ASP A 187 31.25 -74.32 1.16
CA ASP A 187 30.61 -75.29 0.28
C ASP A 187 29.14 -74.96 0.05
N PHE A 188 28.83 -74.64 -1.21
CA PHE A 188 27.48 -74.78 -1.74
C PHE A 188 27.22 -76.23 -2.10
N ILE A 189 26.05 -76.74 -1.69
CA ILE A 189 25.59 -78.09 -1.97
C ILE A 189 24.33 -78.02 -2.83
N ALA A 190 24.43 -78.48 -4.08
CA ALA A 190 23.33 -78.50 -5.03
C ALA A 190 22.82 -79.93 -5.27
N TYR A 191 21.62 -80.22 -4.78
CA TYR A 191 20.93 -81.49 -4.97
C TYR A 191 20.00 -81.41 -6.19
N LYS A 192 19.96 -82.47 -6.98
CA LYS A 192 19.10 -82.53 -8.17
C LYS A 192 17.85 -83.36 -7.92
N VAL A 193 16.69 -82.80 -8.17
CA VAL A 193 15.40 -83.51 -8.23
C VAL A 193 15.11 -83.87 -9.68
N THR A 194 14.88 -85.14 -9.93
CA THR A 194 14.62 -85.70 -11.27
C THR A 194 13.29 -86.46 -11.27
N PRO A 195 12.79 -86.95 -12.41
CA PRO A 195 11.62 -87.84 -12.42
C PRO A 195 11.77 -89.11 -11.56
N SER A 196 13.01 -89.50 -11.23
CA SER A 196 13.30 -90.63 -10.32
C SER A 196 13.33 -90.24 -8.83
N GLY A 197 13.10 -88.98 -8.49
CA GLY A 197 13.20 -88.42 -7.14
C GLY A 197 14.48 -87.63 -6.88
N VAL A 198 14.79 -87.41 -5.59
CA VAL A 198 15.97 -86.65 -5.12
C VAL A 198 17.26 -87.46 -5.30
N THR A 199 18.25 -86.87 -5.97
CA THR A 199 19.58 -87.48 -6.14
C THR A 199 20.40 -87.28 -4.87
N MET A 200 20.75 -88.35 -4.17
CA MET A 200 21.44 -88.27 -2.86
C MET A 200 22.89 -87.74 -2.89
N ALA A 201 23.51 -87.61 -4.06
CA ALA A 201 24.85 -87.05 -4.21
C ALA A 201 24.75 -85.60 -4.72
N PRO A 202 25.20 -84.60 -3.94
CA PRO A 202 25.17 -83.21 -4.38
C PRO A 202 26.34 -82.89 -5.32
N VAL A 203 26.16 -81.81 -6.10
CA VAL A 203 27.28 -81.07 -6.69
C VAL A 203 27.77 -80.10 -5.64
N VAL A 204 29.06 -80.18 -5.30
CA VAL A 204 29.69 -79.34 -4.27
C VAL A 204 30.57 -78.29 -4.92
N SER A 205 30.38 -77.03 -4.56
CA SER A 205 31.18 -75.90 -5.03
C SER A 205 31.79 -75.14 -3.83
N SER A 206 33.09 -75.27 -3.63
CA SER A 206 33.83 -74.65 -2.52
C SER A 206 34.33 -73.24 -2.91
N VAL A 207 33.41 -72.27 -2.96
CA VAL A 207 33.69 -70.91 -3.45
C VAL A 207 33.13 -69.79 -2.57
N GLY A 208 32.30 -70.11 -1.57
CA GLY A 208 31.74 -69.12 -0.64
C GLY A 208 32.71 -68.68 0.45
N TYR A 209 32.28 -67.76 1.32
CA TYR A 209 33.06 -67.38 2.49
C TYR A 209 32.90 -68.40 3.65
N VAL A 210 33.97 -68.64 4.41
CA VAL A 210 33.89 -69.47 5.63
C VAL A 210 33.33 -68.65 6.78
N TYR A 211 32.16 -69.02 7.26
CA TYR A 211 31.57 -68.48 8.48
C TYR A 211 32.13 -69.24 9.68
N ASP A 212 33.08 -68.65 10.40
CA ASP A 212 33.76 -69.31 11.52
C ASP A 212 33.12 -68.92 12.86
N SER A 213 32.89 -69.93 13.72
CA SER A 213 32.59 -69.76 15.14
C SER A 213 33.58 -68.80 15.82
N PRO A 214 33.12 -67.86 16.68
CA PRO A 214 31.95 -68.03 17.55
C PRO A 214 30.68 -67.28 17.12
N ASP A 215 30.65 -66.61 15.97
CA ASP A 215 29.48 -65.83 15.56
C ASP A 215 28.44 -66.68 14.82
N ILE A 216 27.58 -67.33 15.60
CA ILE A 216 26.51 -68.20 15.11
C ILE A 216 25.45 -67.45 14.29
N GLU A 217 25.37 -66.12 14.42
CA GLU A 217 24.43 -65.27 13.68
C GLU A 217 24.74 -65.22 12.17
N GLN A 218 25.95 -65.63 11.75
CA GLN A 218 26.32 -65.73 10.33
C GLN A 218 25.61 -66.88 9.58
N THR A 219 24.86 -67.72 10.29
CA THR A 219 23.98 -68.71 9.66
C THR A 219 22.74 -68.08 9.02
N ILE A 220 22.31 -66.93 9.55
CA ILE A 220 21.07 -66.22 9.22
C ILE A 220 21.21 -65.50 7.86
N GLY A 221 20.09 -65.40 7.14
CA GLY A 221 19.96 -64.64 5.89
C GLY A 221 19.50 -65.50 4.71
N TYR A 222 18.82 -64.88 3.75
CA TYR A 222 18.27 -65.54 2.58
C TYR A 222 19.36 -65.99 1.56
N LEU A 223 19.06 -67.08 0.86
CA LEU A 223 19.72 -67.52 -0.37
C LEU A 223 18.69 -67.48 -1.51
N LYS A 224 19.07 -66.86 -2.63
CA LYS A 224 18.25 -66.76 -3.84
C LYS A 224 19.01 -67.12 -5.09
N MET A 225 18.32 -67.78 -6.00
CA MET A 225 18.73 -67.93 -7.40
C MET A 225 18.12 -66.78 -8.19
N SER A 226 18.76 -66.35 -9.28
CA SER A 226 18.13 -65.40 -10.20
C SER A 226 17.04 -66.10 -11.05
N PRO A 227 15.97 -65.41 -11.48
CA PRO A 227 14.90 -65.99 -12.29
C PRO A 227 15.38 -66.73 -13.56
N ASP A 228 16.39 -66.18 -14.22
CA ASP A 228 17.06 -66.75 -15.40
C ASP A 228 18.02 -67.91 -15.11
N ALA A 229 18.15 -68.32 -13.84
CA ALA A 229 19.01 -69.39 -13.36
C ALA A 229 20.51 -69.20 -13.63
N SER A 230 20.97 -67.96 -13.88
CA SER A 230 22.38 -67.67 -14.21
C SER A 230 23.20 -67.21 -13.00
N LYS A 231 22.55 -66.78 -11.91
CA LYS A 231 23.20 -66.24 -10.71
C LYS A 231 22.61 -66.80 -9.43
N LEU A 232 23.39 -66.68 -8.37
CA LEU A 232 23.03 -67.02 -7.01
C LEU A 232 23.51 -65.88 -6.11
N ALA A 233 22.69 -65.45 -5.15
CA ALA A 233 23.08 -64.48 -4.14
C ALA A 233 22.65 -64.94 -2.75
N LEU A 234 23.43 -64.61 -1.74
CA LEU A 234 23.07 -64.83 -0.34
C LEU A 234 23.45 -63.65 0.54
N SER A 235 22.66 -63.42 1.58
CA SER A 235 22.98 -62.51 2.67
C SER A 235 23.55 -63.26 3.87
N VAL A 236 24.36 -62.56 4.66
CA VAL A 236 24.95 -63.06 5.90
C VAL A 236 24.78 -61.98 6.96
N TYR A 237 24.00 -62.32 7.98
CA TYR A 237 23.75 -61.44 9.12
C TYR A 237 24.89 -61.56 10.17
N GLY A 238 24.95 -60.64 11.13
CA GLY A 238 25.92 -60.67 12.24
C GLY A 238 27.24 -59.94 11.95
N THR A 239 28.31 -60.28 12.68
CA THR A 239 29.60 -59.59 12.60
C THR A 239 30.23 -59.76 11.22
N GLY A 240 30.62 -58.65 10.59
CA GLY A 240 31.18 -58.69 9.23
C GLY A 240 30.12 -59.05 8.18
N SER A 241 28.89 -58.56 8.39
CA SER A 241 27.75 -58.74 7.51
C SER A 241 28.10 -58.44 6.05
N ARG A 242 27.53 -59.24 5.16
CA ARG A 242 27.88 -59.23 3.73
C ARG A 242 26.80 -59.82 2.87
N VAL A 243 26.86 -59.49 1.59
CA VAL A 243 26.16 -60.23 0.53
C VAL A 243 27.18 -60.81 -0.42
N GLU A 244 27.02 -62.09 -0.77
CA GLU A 244 27.84 -62.76 -1.76
C GLU A 244 27.02 -63.08 -3.00
N ILE A 245 27.57 -62.79 -4.18
CA ILE A 245 26.95 -62.97 -5.49
C ILE A 245 27.85 -63.89 -6.31
N PHE A 246 27.25 -64.85 -7.01
CA PHE A 246 27.94 -65.89 -7.76
C PHE A 246 27.30 -66.09 -9.12
N ASP A 247 28.08 -66.60 -10.07
CA ASP A 247 27.54 -67.23 -11.27
C ASP A 247 27.09 -68.66 -10.93
N PHE A 248 25.90 -69.03 -11.40
CA PHE A 248 25.36 -70.38 -11.29
C PHE A 248 25.20 -71.02 -12.67
N ASN A 249 25.68 -72.24 -12.83
CA ASN A 249 25.49 -73.01 -14.05
C ASN A 249 24.33 -73.98 -13.89
N SER A 250 23.15 -73.63 -14.40
CA SER A 250 21.93 -74.44 -14.30
C SER A 250 22.01 -75.79 -15.03
N ALA A 251 22.97 -76.00 -15.92
CA ALA A 251 23.20 -77.30 -16.58
C ALA A 251 24.04 -78.27 -15.74
N THR A 252 24.85 -77.76 -14.81
CA THR A 252 25.80 -78.58 -14.03
C THR A 252 25.62 -78.48 -12.52
N GLY A 253 24.91 -77.47 -12.01
CA GLY A 253 24.78 -77.19 -10.58
C GLY A 253 26.00 -76.52 -9.94
N ILE A 254 26.98 -76.08 -10.74
CA ILE A 254 28.23 -75.47 -10.25
C ILE A 254 27.99 -73.99 -9.89
N VAL A 255 28.48 -73.59 -8.71
CA VAL A 255 28.56 -72.19 -8.24
C VAL A 255 30.00 -71.69 -8.44
N SER A 256 30.19 -70.48 -8.97
CA SER A 256 31.53 -69.94 -9.28
C SER A 256 31.57 -68.40 -9.27
N ASN A 257 32.77 -67.83 -9.44
CA ASN A 257 33.00 -66.39 -9.61
C ASN A 257 32.37 -65.50 -8.50
N PRO A 258 32.77 -65.69 -7.24
CA PRO A 258 32.24 -64.91 -6.12
C PRO A 258 32.56 -63.41 -6.24
N ILE A 259 31.57 -62.58 -5.96
CA ILE A 259 31.69 -61.15 -5.64
C ILE A 259 31.09 -60.94 -4.25
N THR A 260 31.88 -60.41 -3.32
CA THR A 260 31.46 -60.22 -1.92
C THR A 260 31.35 -58.73 -1.62
N LEU A 261 30.15 -58.28 -1.23
CA LEU A 261 29.84 -56.92 -0.79
C LEU A 261 29.92 -56.84 0.74
N VAL A 262 30.73 -55.93 1.27
CA VAL A 262 31.02 -55.75 2.71
C VAL A 262 31.09 -54.26 3.05
N ASP A 263 31.29 -53.92 4.33
CA ASP A 263 31.58 -52.55 4.80
C ASP A 263 32.58 -51.78 3.89
N PRO A 264 32.31 -50.49 3.58
CA PRO A 264 31.26 -49.63 4.14
C PRO A 264 29.87 -49.77 3.49
N VAL A 265 29.64 -50.78 2.64
CA VAL A 265 28.33 -51.00 1.99
C VAL A 265 27.25 -51.34 3.02
N PHE A 266 27.59 -52.22 3.97
CA PHE A 266 26.73 -52.64 5.07
C PHE A 266 27.39 -52.31 6.42
N ALA A 267 26.57 -52.00 7.42
CA ALA A 267 27.02 -51.66 8.76
C ALA A 267 27.54 -52.89 9.49
N ASN A 268 28.72 -52.76 10.10
CA ASN A 268 29.40 -53.82 10.84
C ASN A 268 29.04 -53.88 12.34
N SER A 269 27.98 -53.22 12.81
CA SER A 269 27.65 -53.16 14.24
C SER A 269 26.14 -53.13 14.51
N GLY A 270 25.66 -54.07 15.33
CA GLY A 270 24.30 -54.10 15.85
C GLY A 270 23.24 -54.72 14.92
N GLY A 271 23.67 -55.49 13.92
CA GLY A 271 22.82 -56.24 12.98
C GLY A 271 23.53 -56.51 11.65
N GLY A 272 22.77 -56.70 10.56
CA GLY A 272 23.31 -56.98 9.23
C GLY A 272 22.27 -57.21 8.14
N THR A 273 22.72 -57.62 6.96
CA THR A 273 21.90 -58.01 5.81
C THR A 273 21.11 -59.28 6.10
N TYR A 274 19.85 -59.34 5.67
CA TYR A 274 18.95 -60.46 5.98
C TYR A 274 18.23 -60.98 4.74
N GLY A 275 17.43 -60.16 4.05
CA GLY A 275 16.77 -60.54 2.81
C GLY A 275 17.63 -60.22 1.59
N VAL A 276 17.55 -61.07 0.58
CA VAL A 276 18.10 -60.82 -0.77
C VAL A 276 17.09 -61.27 -1.80
N GLU A 277 16.94 -60.56 -2.91
CA GLU A 277 16.09 -60.94 -4.03
C GLU A 277 16.57 -60.33 -5.35
N PHE A 278 16.41 -61.05 -6.47
CA PHE A 278 16.70 -60.53 -7.80
C PHE A 278 15.47 -59.84 -8.41
N SER A 279 15.71 -58.85 -9.28
CA SER A 279 14.64 -58.35 -10.14
C SER A 279 14.14 -59.43 -11.11
N PRO A 280 12.91 -59.32 -11.64
CA PRO A 280 12.39 -60.25 -12.64
C PRO A 280 13.32 -60.48 -13.83
N ASN A 281 14.01 -59.43 -14.29
CA ASN A 281 14.95 -59.52 -15.41
C ASN A 281 16.37 -59.98 -15.02
N SER A 282 16.58 -60.39 -13.76
CA SER A 282 17.87 -60.81 -13.18
C SER A 282 18.99 -59.75 -13.16
N ASN A 283 18.73 -58.51 -13.59
CA ASN A 283 19.77 -57.49 -13.74
C ASN A 283 19.99 -56.67 -12.46
N LEU A 284 19.03 -56.63 -11.53
CA LEU A 284 19.13 -55.87 -10.30
C LEU A 284 19.05 -56.81 -9.08
N LEU A 285 19.69 -56.41 -7.99
CA LEU A 285 19.70 -57.13 -6.72
C LEU A 285 19.19 -56.23 -5.60
N TYR A 286 18.22 -56.72 -4.84
CA TYR A 286 17.61 -56.06 -3.70
C TYR A 286 18.05 -56.71 -2.40
N ILE A 287 18.38 -55.90 -1.40
CA ILE A 287 18.91 -56.37 -0.12
C ILE A 287 18.25 -55.59 1.02
N SER A 288 17.75 -56.30 2.03
CA SER A 288 17.35 -55.69 3.31
C SER A 288 18.46 -55.83 4.33
N GLU A 289 18.68 -54.75 5.08
CA GLU A 289 19.64 -54.67 6.17
C GLU A 289 18.89 -54.28 7.45
N LEU A 290 18.99 -55.09 8.50
CA LEU A 290 18.35 -54.88 9.80
C LEU A 290 19.41 -54.60 10.86
N LEU A 291 19.30 -53.47 11.55
CA LEU A 291 20.23 -53.02 12.57
C LEU A 291 19.48 -52.81 13.90
N TYR A 292 19.19 -53.91 14.59
CA TYR A 292 18.51 -53.91 15.90
C TYR A 292 19.16 -52.98 16.92
N GLY A 293 20.50 -52.92 16.95
CA GLY A 293 21.25 -52.13 17.93
C GLY A 293 20.97 -50.63 17.88
N ILE A 294 20.44 -50.11 16.78
CA ILE A 294 20.11 -48.69 16.59
C ILE A 294 18.68 -48.46 16.09
N ASN A 295 17.82 -49.48 16.09
CA ASN A 295 16.44 -49.44 15.58
C ASN A 295 16.35 -48.86 14.16
N LEU A 296 17.07 -49.45 13.21
CA LEU A 296 17.15 -48.98 11.83
C LEU A 296 17.13 -50.17 10.86
N SER A 297 16.34 -50.10 9.80
CA SER A 297 16.52 -50.93 8.61
C SER A 297 16.73 -50.10 7.37
N LYS A 298 17.37 -50.71 6.38
CA LYS A 298 17.56 -50.14 5.05
C LYS A 298 17.23 -51.16 3.98
N VAL A 299 16.77 -50.67 2.84
CA VAL A 299 16.59 -51.47 1.62
C VAL A 299 17.46 -50.87 0.53
N TYR A 300 18.32 -51.70 -0.04
CA TYR A 300 19.24 -51.33 -1.09
C TYR A 300 18.88 -51.99 -2.41
N GLN A 301 19.30 -51.34 -3.49
CA GLN A 301 19.28 -51.87 -4.85
C GLN A 301 20.68 -51.75 -5.47
N PHE A 302 21.09 -52.78 -6.20
CA PHE A 302 22.37 -52.84 -6.92
C PHE A 302 22.15 -53.28 -8.37
N ASP A 303 22.94 -52.74 -9.29
CA ASP A 303 22.94 -53.09 -10.71
C ASP A 303 24.02 -54.15 -11.01
N LEU A 304 23.60 -55.28 -11.57
CA LEU A 304 24.41 -56.44 -11.92
C LEU A 304 24.77 -56.51 -13.41
N SER A 305 24.32 -55.56 -14.24
CA SER A 305 24.57 -55.52 -15.69
C SER A 305 26.06 -55.58 -16.04
N THR A 306 26.90 -54.98 -15.19
CA THR A 306 28.35 -55.10 -15.25
C THR A 306 28.85 -55.86 -14.03
N TYR A 307 29.15 -57.15 -14.21
CA TYR A 307 29.49 -58.07 -13.14
C TYR A 307 30.94 -57.88 -12.61
N THR A 308 31.18 -56.76 -11.93
CA THR A 308 32.43 -56.48 -11.21
C THR A 308 32.13 -55.81 -9.87
N LEU A 309 32.97 -56.07 -8.85
CA LEU A 309 32.80 -55.47 -7.52
C LEU A 309 32.67 -53.95 -7.57
N ALA A 310 33.54 -53.28 -8.34
CA ALA A 310 33.54 -51.81 -8.42
C ALA A 310 32.26 -51.25 -9.04
N SER A 311 31.76 -51.85 -10.12
CA SER A 311 30.51 -51.42 -10.77
C SER A 311 29.31 -51.64 -9.86
N ILE A 312 29.20 -52.82 -9.26
CA ILE A 312 28.09 -53.18 -8.36
C ILE A 312 28.09 -52.25 -7.16
N THR A 313 29.21 -52.09 -6.44
CA THR A 313 29.27 -51.19 -5.26
C THR A 313 28.95 -49.74 -5.60
N THR A 314 29.39 -49.23 -6.75
CA THR A 314 29.12 -47.83 -7.15
C THR A 314 27.65 -47.62 -7.55
N SER A 315 26.94 -48.68 -7.96
CA SER A 315 25.54 -48.62 -8.35
C SER A 315 24.56 -48.53 -7.17
N GLN A 316 25.02 -48.76 -5.93
CA GLN A 316 24.19 -48.83 -4.73
C GLN A 316 23.21 -47.66 -4.64
N GLN A 317 21.92 -47.98 -4.58
CA GLN A 317 20.84 -47.06 -4.27
C GLN A 317 20.19 -47.46 -2.95
N THR A 318 19.90 -46.50 -2.08
CA THR A 318 19.09 -46.72 -0.87
C THR A 318 17.65 -46.35 -1.20
N LEU A 319 16.77 -47.35 -1.22
CA LEU A 319 15.34 -47.16 -1.50
C LEU A 319 14.54 -46.84 -0.24
N TYR A 320 14.97 -47.38 0.90
CA TYR A 320 14.35 -47.13 2.19
C TYR A 320 15.39 -47.01 3.29
N GLN A 321 15.10 -46.15 4.27
CA GLN A 321 15.80 -46.08 5.54
C GLN A 321 14.81 -45.61 6.61
N GLY A 322 14.57 -46.43 7.63
CA GLY A 322 13.62 -46.11 8.69
C GLY A 322 13.68 -47.04 9.89
N SER A 323 12.83 -46.81 10.89
CA SER A 323 12.86 -47.54 12.18
C SER A 323 12.15 -48.88 12.18
N ASP A 324 11.56 -49.26 11.06
CA ASP A 324 10.95 -50.55 10.87
C ASP A 324 12.01 -51.66 10.75
N PHE A 325 11.63 -52.92 10.99
CA PHE A 325 12.52 -54.08 10.91
C PHE A 325 12.18 -54.94 9.70
N ILE A 326 12.88 -54.70 8.59
CA ILE A 326 12.53 -55.27 7.28
C ILE A 326 13.26 -56.59 7.08
N GLY A 327 12.55 -57.71 7.15
CA GLY A 327 13.12 -59.05 7.01
C GLY A 327 13.26 -59.50 5.56
N ALA A 328 12.55 -60.56 5.21
CA ALA A 328 12.54 -61.23 3.92
C ALA A 328 12.12 -60.31 2.78
N ILE A 329 12.68 -60.62 1.61
CA ILE A 329 12.35 -60.01 0.33
C ILE A 329 11.97 -61.15 -0.63
N GLN A 330 10.81 -61.05 -1.28
CA GLN A 330 10.31 -62.10 -2.17
C GLN A 330 9.64 -61.50 -3.41
N LEU A 331 10.11 -61.93 -4.57
CA LEU A 331 9.48 -61.66 -5.86
C LEU A 331 8.17 -62.46 -5.98
N ALA A 332 7.12 -61.82 -6.48
CA ALA A 332 5.81 -62.41 -6.71
C ALA A 332 5.48 -62.55 -8.20
N ILE A 333 4.44 -63.34 -8.49
CA ILE A 333 4.02 -63.65 -9.87
C ILE A 333 3.43 -62.44 -10.61
N ASP A 334 3.02 -61.40 -9.89
CA ASP A 334 2.59 -60.10 -10.46
C ASP A 334 3.77 -59.20 -10.85
N GLY A 335 5.00 -59.69 -10.62
CA GLY A 335 6.24 -59.02 -10.95
C GLY A 335 6.68 -57.95 -9.97
N LYS A 336 5.99 -57.79 -8.84
CA LYS A 336 6.40 -56.90 -7.75
C LYS A 336 7.22 -57.66 -6.72
N ILE A 337 8.02 -56.93 -5.95
CA ILE A 337 8.75 -57.49 -4.80
C ILE A 337 8.08 -57.05 -3.51
N TYR A 338 7.84 -58.01 -2.62
CA TYR A 338 7.21 -57.80 -1.32
C TYR A 338 8.23 -57.99 -0.21
N LEU A 339 8.15 -57.12 0.81
CA LEU A 339 9.06 -57.13 1.94
C LEU A 339 8.28 -57.16 3.25
N THR A 340 8.75 -57.99 4.18
CA THR A 340 8.14 -58.09 5.52
C THR A 340 8.62 -56.99 6.44
N ASN A 341 7.85 -56.78 7.51
CA ASN A 341 8.17 -55.84 8.56
C ASN A 341 7.81 -56.50 9.90
N GLU A 342 8.80 -56.75 10.75
CA GLU A 342 8.62 -57.55 11.96
C GLU A 342 7.51 -56.99 12.87
N ASP A 343 6.62 -57.87 13.32
CA ASP A 343 5.47 -57.55 14.19
C ASP A 343 4.48 -56.53 13.58
N LYS A 344 4.45 -56.37 12.26
CA LYS A 344 3.53 -55.44 11.58
C LYS A 344 2.36 -56.16 10.93
N ILE A 345 1.32 -55.38 10.65
CA ILE A 345 0.11 -55.84 9.95
C ILE A 345 0.09 -55.41 8.48
N PHE A 346 1.27 -55.18 7.89
CA PHE A 346 1.41 -54.72 6.52
C PHE A 346 2.72 -55.22 5.91
N LEU A 347 2.79 -55.28 4.58
CA LEU A 347 4.02 -55.47 3.81
C LEU A 347 4.41 -54.16 3.11
N ASP A 348 5.72 -54.02 2.86
CA ASP A 348 6.26 -53.02 1.96
C ASP A 348 6.33 -53.61 0.53
N ILE A 349 6.28 -52.75 -0.49
CA ILE A 349 6.24 -53.17 -1.90
C ILE A 349 7.27 -52.38 -2.71
N ILE A 350 7.95 -53.05 -3.63
CA ILE A 350 8.67 -52.43 -4.75
C ILE A 350 7.85 -52.72 -6.01
N GLU A 351 7.25 -51.69 -6.58
CA GLU A 351 6.29 -51.87 -7.69
C GLU A 351 6.96 -52.08 -9.04
N GLU A 352 8.13 -51.47 -9.27
CA GLU A 352 8.82 -51.49 -10.56
C GLU A 352 10.24 -52.07 -10.43
N PRO A 353 10.40 -53.36 -10.07
CA PRO A 353 11.69 -53.91 -9.67
C PRO A 353 12.73 -54.04 -10.79
N ASN A 354 12.37 -53.75 -12.04
CA ASN A 354 13.33 -53.67 -13.15
C ASN A 354 13.90 -52.25 -13.35
N VAL A 355 13.39 -51.24 -12.63
CA VAL A 355 13.78 -49.83 -12.79
C VAL A 355 14.82 -49.43 -11.74
N VAL A 356 15.86 -48.71 -12.15
CA VAL A 356 16.94 -48.27 -11.26
C VAL A 356 16.54 -47.05 -10.41
N GLY A 357 16.94 -47.06 -9.14
CA GLY A 357 16.82 -45.95 -8.20
C GLY A 357 15.39 -45.71 -7.73
N THR A 358 15.03 -44.44 -7.53
CA THR A 358 13.69 -44.05 -7.06
C THR A 358 12.58 -44.45 -8.02
N GLY A 359 12.90 -44.69 -9.30
CA GLY A 359 11.96 -45.22 -10.29
C GLY A 359 11.49 -46.64 -9.98
N ALA A 360 12.17 -47.39 -9.10
CA ALA A 360 11.71 -48.68 -8.59
C ALA A 360 10.40 -48.58 -7.78
N ASN A 361 10.02 -47.36 -7.38
CA ASN A 361 8.79 -47.04 -6.67
C ASN A 361 8.59 -47.89 -5.40
N TYR A 362 9.48 -47.70 -4.42
CA TYR A 362 9.36 -48.32 -3.10
C TYR A 362 8.21 -47.68 -2.32
N ILE A 363 7.27 -48.50 -1.85
CA ILE A 363 6.11 -48.10 -1.06
C ILE A 363 6.19 -48.74 0.33
N ASN A 364 6.50 -47.92 1.33
CA ASN A 364 6.38 -48.33 2.74
C ASN A 364 4.90 -48.52 3.09
N ARG A 365 4.57 -49.63 3.77
CA ARG A 365 3.19 -50.02 4.09
C ARG A 365 2.28 -50.16 2.86
N GLY A 366 2.82 -50.68 1.76
CA GLY A 366 2.09 -50.80 0.50
C GLY A 366 0.90 -51.76 0.53
N LEU A 367 0.89 -52.77 1.43
CA LEU A 367 -0.20 -53.75 1.52
C LEU A 367 -0.58 -54.06 2.97
N GLU A 368 -1.79 -53.70 3.41
CA GLU A 368 -2.31 -54.03 4.74
C GLU A 368 -2.85 -55.49 4.79
N LEU A 369 -2.50 -56.24 5.83
CA LEU A 369 -2.78 -57.67 5.99
C LEU A 369 -4.08 -57.97 6.76
N ASN A 370 -5.05 -57.04 6.74
CA ASN A 370 -6.36 -57.19 7.39
C ASN A 370 -6.30 -57.66 8.86
N GLY A 371 -5.30 -57.15 9.61
CA GLY A 371 -5.10 -57.48 11.03
C GLY A 371 -4.33 -58.78 11.30
N ARG A 372 -3.82 -59.45 10.26
CA ARG A 372 -2.81 -60.52 10.39
C ARG A 372 -1.42 -59.92 10.48
N THR A 373 -0.50 -60.65 11.10
CA THR A 373 0.85 -60.13 11.38
C THR A 373 1.87 -60.78 10.45
N CYS A 374 2.74 -59.99 9.82
CA CYS A 374 3.98 -60.50 9.25
C CYS A 374 5.10 -60.45 10.29
N TYR A 375 5.93 -61.49 10.32
CA TYR A 375 7.18 -61.50 11.07
C TYR A 375 8.34 -61.30 10.09
N LEU A 376 9.45 -62.04 10.20
CA LEU A 376 10.62 -61.78 9.35
C LEU A 376 10.61 -62.55 8.03
N GLY A 377 9.89 -63.67 7.89
CA GLY A 377 10.01 -64.53 6.69
C GLY A 377 8.86 -64.47 5.69
N LEU A 378 9.18 -64.82 4.44
CA LEU A 378 8.26 -65.06 3.32
C LEU A 378 8.56 -66.41 2.68
N PRO A 379 7.57 -67.07 2.05
CA PRO A 379 7.78 -68.39 1.47
C PRO A 379 8.75 -68.33 0.28
N PRO A 380 9.83 -69.14 0.26
CA PRO A 380 10.70 -69.24 -0.90
C PRO A 380 10.06 -70.13 -1.97
N PHE A 381 10.25 -69.75 -3.23
CA PHE A 381 9.79 -70.48 -4.41
C PHE A 381 10.94 -70.85 -5.33
N ILE A 382 10.66 -71.75 -6.28
CA ILE A 382 11.56 -72.03 -7.40
C ILE A 382 11.62 -70.77 -8.28
N GLN A 383 12.81 -70.18 -8.38
CA GLN A 383 12.97 -68.83 -8.93
C GLN A 383 12.66 -68.72 -10.43
N SER A 384 12.76 -69.83 -11.16
CA SER A 384 12.40 -69.88 -12.58
C SER A 384 10.91 -69.65 -12.86
N TYR A 385 10.04 -69.72 -11.84
CA TYR A 385 8.63 -69.35 -11.98
C TYR A 385 8.41 -67.86 -12.29
N PHE A 386 9.44 -67.03 -12.09
CA PHE A 386 9.37 -65.58 -12.33
C PHE A 386 10.16 -65.11 -13.58
N ASN A 387 10.60 -66.04 -14.45
CA ASN A 387 11.53 -65.78 -15.59
C ASN A 387 10.86 -65.15 -16.85
N VAL A 388 9.53 -65.05 -16.87
CA VAL A 388 8.79 -64.50 -18.02
C VAL A 388 7.72 -63.57 -17.50
N GLN A 389 7.69 -62.34 -18.00
CA GLN A 389 6.70 -61.32 -17.67
C GLN A 389 6.35 -60.50 -18.91
N PHE A 390 5.34 -59.65 -18.80
CA PHE A 390 5.07 -58.65 -19.82
C PHE A 390 4.84 -57.26 -19.26
N ASN A 391 5.24 -56.27 -20.03
CA ASN A 391 4.98 -54.86 -19.78
C ASN A 391 3.79 -54.39 -20.61
N VAL A 392 3.13 -53.37 -20.09
CA VAL A 392 2.01 -52.69 -20.73
C VAL A 392 2.21 -51.19 -20.61
N GLU A 393 2.06 -50.48 -21.72
CA GLU A 393 2.11 -49.02 -21.75
C GLU A 393 0.85 -48.46 -22.43
N ASN A 394 0.56 -47.18 -22.21
CA ASN A 394 -0.60 -46.46 -22.78
C ASN A 394 -1.95 -47.07 -22.37
N THR A 395 -2.22 -47.05 -21.07
CA THR A 395 -3.42 -47.65 -20.45
C THR A 395 -4.58 -46.67 -20.27
N CYS A 396 -4.64 -45.61 -21.06
CA CYS A 396 -5.79 -44.70 -21.09
C CYS A 396 -6.85 -45.17 -22.09
N LEU A 397 -8.12 -44.99 -21.74
CA LEU A 397 -9.24 -45.39 -22.57
C LEU A 397 -9.19 -44.67 -23.93
N GLY A 398 -9.17 -45.46 -25.01
CA GLY A 398 -9.12 -44.96 -26.38
C GLY A 398 -7.71 -44.82 -26.95
N ASP A 399 -6.67 -44.87 -26.10
CA ASP A 399 -5.29 -44.92 -26.56
C ASP A 399 -4.92 -46.32 -27.10
N THR A 400 -3.83 -46.38 -27.87
CA THR A 400 -3.27 -47.65 -28.34
C THR A 400 -2.35 -48.23 -27.27
N THR A 401 -2.88 -49.13 -26.45
CA THR A 401 -2.13 -49.89 -25.45
C THR A 401 -1.13 -50.81 -26.13
N THR A 402 0.12 -50.79 -25.68
CA THR A 402 1.21 -51.60 -26.24
C THR A 402 1.63 -52.67 -25.24
N PHE A 403 1.86 -53.88 -25.74
CA PHE A 403 2.31 -55.01 -24.93
C PHE A 403 3.68 -55.49 -25.42
N SER A 404 4.58 -55.77 -24.49
CA SER A 404 5.90 -56.34 -24.79
C SER A 404 6.27 -57.42 -23.79
N LEU A 405 6.84 -58.51 -24.28
CA LEU A 405 7.36 -59.56 -23.42
C LEU A 405 8.73 -59.16 -22.85
N GLU A 406 8.89 -59.23 -21.53
CA GLU A 406 10.19 -59.23 -20.88
C GLU A 406 10.54 -60.65 -20.47
N THR A 407 11.64 -61.14 -21.01
CA THR A 407 12.12 -62.46 -20.66
C THR A 407 13.63 -62.53 -20.70
N SER A 408 14.19 -63.24 -19.73
CA SER A 408 15.62 -63.51 -19.62
C SER A 408 15.97 -64.92 -20.13
N THR A 409 15.01 -65.68 -20.68
CA THR A 409 15.31 -66.94 -21.37
C THR A 409 16.01 -66.71 -22.72
N THR A 410 17.01 -67.55 -23.00
CA THR A 410 17.71 -67.61 -24.30
C THR A 410 17.00 -68.54 -25.31
N ASP A 411 15.87 -69.13 -24.93
CA ASP A 411 15.11 -70.05 -25.76
C ASP A 411 14.38 -69.31 -26.88
N THR A 412 14.32 -69.95 -28.04
CA THR A 412 13.55 -69.40 -29.16
C THR A 412 12.06 -69.57 -28.91
N ILE A 413 11.32 -68.46 -28.88
CA ILE A 413 9.85 -68.46 -28.86
C ILE A 413 9.35 -68.97 -30.22
N ASN A 414 8.65 -70.12 -30.22
CA ASN A 414 8.07 -70.73 -31.41
C ASN A 414 6.71 -70.11 -31.75
N SER A 415 5.87 -69.88 -30.74
CA SER A 415 4.58 -69.22 -30.86
C SER A 415 4.23 -68.45 -29.59
N ILE A 416 3.40 -67.43 -29.75
CA ILE A 416 2.79 -66.67 -28.65
C ILE A 416 1.31 -66.45 -28.97
N LEU A 417 0.46 -66.49 -27.96
CA LEU A 417 -0.96 -66.13 -28.04
C LEU A 417 -1.31 -65.23 -26.86
N TRP A 418 -1.60 -63.97 -27.17
CA TRP A 418 -2.15 -62.98 -26.25
C TRP A 418 -3.66 -63.08 -26.19
N ASP A 419 -4.22 -63.01 -24.98
CA ASP A 419 -5.62 -62.72 -24.70
C ASP A 419 -5.68 -61.41 -23.92
N PHE A 420 -6.32 -60.38 -24.48
CA PHE A 420 -6.43 -59.06 -23.85
C PHE A 420 -7.54 -58.97 -22.80
N GLY A 421 -8.24 -60.07 -22.50
CA GLY A 421 -9.27 -60.12 -21.47
C GLY A 421 -10.61 -59.49 -21.87
N ASP A 422 -10.72 -58.97 -23.10
CA ASP A 422 -11.96 -58.40 -23.67
C ASP A 422 -12.54 -59.24 -24.84
N GLY A 423 -11.97 -60.43 -25.05
CA GLY A 423 -12.32 -61.36 -26.12
C GLY A 423 -11.51 -61.18 -27.41
N ASN A 424 -10.59 -60.20 -27.47
CA ASN A 424 -9.63 -60.06 -28.57
C ASN A 424 -8.29 -60.72 -28.24
N THR A 425 -7.61 -61.21 -29.27
CA THR A 425 -6.34 -61.93 -29.15
C THR A 425 -5.31 -61.48 -30.17
N SER A 426 -4.03 -61.80 -29.95
CA SER A 426 -2.95 -61.54 -30.91
C SER A 426 -1.86 -62.61 -30.87
N ASN A 427 -1.22 -62.86 -32.02
CA ASN A 427 -0.08 -63.79 -32.13
C ASN A 427 1.25 -63.07 -32.40
N LEU A 428 1.27 -61.73 -32.27
CA LEU A 428 2.50 -60.95 -32.39
C LEU A 428 3.28 -61.01 -31.07
N VAL A 429 4.61 -60.98 -31.13
CA VAL A 429 5.47 -60.94 -29.94
C VAL A 429 5.27 -59.64 -29.15
N SER A 430 5.06 -58.53 -29.85
CA SER A 430 4.77 -57.22 -29.27
C SER A 430 3.51 -56.63 -29.91
N PRO A 431 2.30 -57.03 -29.47
CA PRO A 431 1.06 -56.55 -30.06
C PRO A 431 0.66 -55.19 -29.49
N THR A 432 -0.31 -54.57 -30.17
CA THR A 432 -1.00 -53.38 -29.69
C THR A 432 -2.50 -53.65 -29.65
N HIS A 433 -3.22 -53.04 -28.71
CA HIS A 433 -4.67 -53.15 -28.58
C HIS A 433 -5.30 -51.82 -28.15
N THR A 434 -6.54 -51.57 -28.53
CA THR A 434 -7.30 -50.38 -28.13
C THR A 434 -8.60 -50.82 -27.48
N TYR A 435 -8.72 -50.59 -26.18
CA TYR A 435 -9.91 -50.95 -25.41
C TYR A 435 -11.05 -49.97 -25.65
N THR A 436 -12.28 -50.48 -25.74
CA THR A 436 -13.49 -49.67 -25.98
C THR A 436 -14.22 -49.24 -24.71
N ALA A 437 -13.82 -49.77 -23.55
CA ALA A 437 -14.36 -49.42 -22.25
C ALA A 437 -13.23 -49.35 -21.21
N ALA A 438 -13.34 -48.41 -20.26
CA ALA A 438 -12.47 -48.43 -19.09
C ALA A 438 -12.85 -49.62 -18.19
N GLY A 439 -11.86 -50.16 -17.49
CA GLY A 439 -12.05 -51.32 -16.64
C GLY A 439 -10.78 -52.10 -16.40
N THR A 440 -10.94 -53.18 -15.65
CA THR A 440 -9.87 -54.10 -15.28
C THR A 440 -9.95 -55.33 -16.18
N TYR A 441 -8.84 -55.67 -16.84
CA TYR A 441 -8.75 -56.76 -17.81
C TYR A 441 -7.68 -57.76 -17.37
N ASN A 442 -8.04 -59.05 -17.31
CA ASN A 442 -7.07 -60.11 -17.06
C ASN A 442 -6.39 -60.45 -18.39
N VAL A 443 -5.21 -59.88 -18.62
CA VAL A 443 -4.44 -60.10 -19.84
C VAL A 443 -3.52 -61.29 -19.62
N SER A 444 -3.43 -62.17 -20.61
CA SER A 444 -2.49 -63.30 -20.56
C SER A 444 -1.76 -63.51 -21.88
N ALA A 445 -0.57 -64.10 -21.81
CA ALA A 445 0.20 -64.55 -22.95
C ALA A 445 0.64 -66.00 -22.74
N VAL A 446 0.21 -66.89 -23.64
CA VAL A 446 0.72 -68.27 -23.72
C VAL A 446 1.90 -68.28 -24.67
N ILE A 447 3.05 -68.72 -24.20
CA ILE A 447 4.35 -68.65 -24.89
C ILE A 447 4.87 -70.07 -25.02
N ASP A 448 4.98 -70.54 -26.26
CA ASP A 448 5.52 -71.85 -26.55
C ASP A 448 6.98 -71.72 -26.97
N THR A 449 7.86 -72.40 -26.25
CA THR A 449 9.27 -72.57 -26.61
C THR A 449 9.48 -73.95 -27.26
N SER A 450 10.73 -74.29 -27.62
CA SER A 450 11.06 -75.63 -28.13
C SER A 450 10.95 -76.75 -27.10
N ILE A 451 10.78 -76.42 -25.81
CA ILE A 451 10.98 -77.37 -24.70
C ILE A 451 9.81 -77.33 -23.70
N SER A 452 9.15 -76.18 -23.55
CA SER A 452 8.03 -75.96 -22.64
C SER A 452 7.01 -74.96 -23.20
N SER A 453 5.79 -75.01 -22.70
CA SER A 453 4.78 -73.94 -22.85
C SER A 453 4.64 -73.24 -21.51
N ARG A 454 4.61 -71.91 -21.52
CA ARG A 454 4.53 -71.03 -20.35
C ARG A 454 3.30 -70.14 -20.52
N THR A 455 2.56 -69.86 -19.46
CA THR A 455 1.52 -68.84 -19.49
C THR A 455 1.85 -67.77 -18.47
N VAL A 456 1.85 -66.52 -18.90
CA VAL A 456 1.96 -65.35 -18.02
C VAL A 456 0.65 -64.61 -18.05
N ALA A 457 0.20 -64.13 -16.89
CA ALA A 457 -1.02 -63.35 -16.77
C ALA A 457 -0.80 -62.17 -15.84
N ASN A 458 -1.37 -61.02 -16.19
CA ASN A 458 -1.38 -59.85 -15.34
C ASN A 458 -2.68 -59.07 -15.55
N THR A 459 -3.07 -58.32 -14.54
CA THR A 459 -4.25 -57.47 -14.58
C THR A 459 -3.91 -56.09 -15.08
N VAL A 460 -4.53 -55.68 -16.18
CA VAL A 460 -4.33 -54.38 -16.83
C VAL A 460 -5.54 -53.51 -16.57
N ILE A 461 -5.31 -52.34 -15.95
CA ILE A 461 -6.35 -51.35 -15.67
C ILE A 461 -6.33 -50.31 -16.78
N ILE A 462 -7.44 -50.20 -17.51
CA ILE A 462 -7.66 -49.14 -18.49
C ILE A 462 -8.47 -48.03 -17.86
N SER A 463 -7.86 -46.85 -17.75
CA SER A 463 -8.41 -45.70 -17.01
C SER A 463 -9.09 -44.70 -17.95
N GLU A 464 -10.20 -44.12 -17.51
CA GLU A 464 -10.85 -43.03 -18.25
C GLU A 464 -9.97 -41.78 -18.27
N ILE A 465 -9.95 -41.08 -19.40
CA ILE A 465 -9.37 -39.74 -19.54
C ILE A 465 -10.43 -38.73 -19.05
N PRO A 466 -10.12 -37.92 -18.02
CA PRO A 466 -11.03 -36.85 -17.59
C PRO A 466 -11.15 -35.76 -18.65
N VAL A 467 -12.17 -34.91 -18.51
CA VAL A 467 -12.34 -33.69 -19.31
C VAL A 467 -12.04 -32.47 -18.44
N ALA A 468 -11.10 -31.63 -18.85
CA ALA A 468 -10.81 -30.36 -18.20
C ALA A 468 -11.87 -29.33 -18.61
N ASN A 469 -12.81 -29.03 -17.70
CA ASN A 469 -13.83 -28.03 -17.98
C ASN A 469 -13.23 -26.61 -17.95
N ILE A 470 -13.82 -25.71 -18.73
CA ILE A 470 -13.42 -24.30 -18.77
C ILE A 470 -13.60 -23.66 -17.39
N VAL A 471 -12.58 -22.95 -16.94
CA VAL A 471 -12.52 -22.29 -15.63
C VAL A 471 -12.51 -20.78 -15.82
N SER A 472 -13.25 -20.06 -14.99
CA SER A 472 -13.18 -18.60 -14.96
C SER A 472 -11.89 -18.11 -14.27
N ASP A 473 -11.39 -16.92 -14.63
CA ASP A 473 -10.25 -16.31 -13.94
C ASP A 473 -10.51 -16.20 -12.43
N TYR A 474 -9.45 -16.36 -11.62
CA TYR A 474 -9.53 -16.19 -10.17
C TYR A 474 -9.11 -14.77 -9.81
N ILE A 475 -10.11 -13.94 -9.48
CA ILE A 475 -9.91 -12.53 -9.17
C ILE A 475 -9.98 -12.34 -7.65
N LEU A 476 -8.93 -11.77 -7.07
CA LEU A 476 -8.88 -11.35 -5.66
C LEU A 476 -8.63 -9.84 -5.54
N CYS A 477 -8.90 -9.32 -4.36
CA CYS A 477 -8.44 -8.00 -3.97
C CYS A 477 -7.01 -8.02 -3.51
N ASP A 478 -6.29 -6.98 -3.90
CA ASP A 478 -5.02 -6.62 -3.28
C ASP A 478 -5.22 -6.28 -1.81
N ASP A 479 -4.14 -6.28 -1.05
CA ASP A 479 -4.16 -5.73 0.30
C ASP A 479 -3.90 -4.21 0.27
N VAL A 480 -3.73 -3.62 1.46
CA VAL A 480 -3.50 -2.17 1.59
C VAL A 480 -2.17 -1.71 0.97
N SER A 481 -1.24 -2.62 0.66
CA SER A 481 0.03 -2.29 0.02
C SER A 481 -0.15 -1.95 -1.46
N ASN A 482 -1.19 -2.50 -2.11
CA ASN A 482 -1.40 -2.39 -3.55
C ASN A 482 -0.16 -2.78 -4.36
N ASP A 483 0.53 -3.84 -3.96
CA ASP A 483 1.75 -4.33 -4.60
C ASP A 483 1.51 -5.32 -5.75
N GLU A 484 0.23 -5.56 -6.08
CA GLU A 484 -0.26 -6.46 -7.13
C GLU A 484 -0.04 -7.95 -6.82
N PHE A 485 0.22 -8.30 -5.55
CA PHE A 485 0.41 -9.67 -5.09
C PHE A 485 -0.64 -10.10 -4.06
N ALA A 486 -1.19 -11.31 -4.23
CA ALA A 486 -2.14 -11.91 -3.30
C ALA A 486 -1.95 -13.43 -3.21
N ALA A 487 -2.35 -14.01 -2.07
CA ALA A 487 -2.35 -15.46 -1.88
C ALA A 487 -3.69 -16.06 -2.34
N PHE A 488 -3.64 -16.92 -3.36
CA PHE A 488 -4.79 -17.60 -3.97
C PHE A 488 -4.93 -19.02 -3.43
N ASN A 489 -6.12 -19.38 -2.95
CA ASN A 489 -6.47 -20.75 -2.59
C ASN A 489 -6.91 -21.51 -3.85
N LEU A 490 -5.96 -22.04 -4.62
CA LEU A 490 -6.20 -22.65 -5.93
C LEU A 490 -7.30 -23.75 -5.90
N PRO A 491 -7.38 -24.63 -4.88
CA PRO A 491 -8.49 -25.60 -4.73
C PRO A 491 -9.90 -25.01 -4.79
N ALA A 492 -10.10 -23.71 -4.55
CA ALA A 492 -11.40 -23.06 -4.73
C ALA A 492 -11.92 -23.15 -6.18
N LYS A 493 -11.02 -23.33 -7.17
CA LYS A 493 -11.34 -23.47 -8.59
C LYS A 493 -11.54 -24.92 -9.02
N SER A 494 -11.19 -25.91 -8.18
CA SER A 494 -11.29 -27.34 -8.53
C SER A 494 -12.70 -27.76 -8.93
N ASN A 495 -13.74 -27.22 -8.30
CA ASN A 495 -15.14 -27.57 -8.63
C ASN A 495 -15.52 -27.17 -10.07
N GLU A 496 -15.01 -26.05 -10.57
CA GLU A 496 -15.23 -25.64 -11.97
C GLU A 496 -14.53 -26.61 -12.92
N ILE A 497 -13.29 -27.00 -12.61
CA ILE A 497 -12.49 -27.95 -13.39
C ILE A 497 -13.17 -29.33 -13.45
N PHE A 498 -13.65 -29.84 -12.31
CA PHE A 498 -14.35 -31.11 -12.23
C PHE A 498 -15.66 -31.10 -13.03
N GLY A 499 -16.40 -29.99 -13.01
CA GLY A 499 -17.74 -29.92 -13.59
C GLY A 499 -18.66 -30.96 -12.95
N SER A 500 -19.20 -31.89 -13.76
CA SER A 500 -20.04 -32.99 -13.26
C SER A 500 -19.29 -34.30 -12.98
N GLN A 501 -17.96 -34.32 -13.12
CA GLN A 501 -17.15 -35.53 -12.94
C GLN A 501 -16.96 -35.86 -11.46
N SER A 502 -16.74 -37.15 -11.15
CA SER A 502 -16.59 -37.60 -9.77
C SER A 502 -15.25 -37.16 -9.17
N GLN A 503 -15.32 -36.44 -8.04
CA GLN A 503 -14.15 -36.00 -7.29
C GLN A 503 -13.43 -37.14 -6.54
N THR A 504 -14.00 -38.36 -6.51
CA THR A 504 -13.32 -39.54 -5.97
C THR A 504 -12.53 -40.30 -7.04
N GLN A 505 -12.83 -40.05 -8.32
CA GLN A 505 -12.20 -40.71 -9.46
C GLN A 505 -11.07 -39.85 -10.06
N TYR A 506 -11.14 -38.54 -9.89
CA TYR A 506 -10.20 -37.59 -10.48
C TYR A 506 -9.60 -36.67 -9.43
N ASN A 507 -8.34 -36.29 -9.64
CA ASN A 507 -7.62 -35.31 -8.85
C ASN A 507 -7.27 -34.09 -9.71
N VAL A 508 -6.98 -32.96 -9.06
CA VAL A 508 -6.57 -31.71 -9.72
C VAL A 508 -5.28 -31.20 -9.10
N SER A 509 -4.32 -30.80 -9.95
CA SER A 509 -3.08 -30.13 -9.55
C SER A 509 -2.83 -28.90 -10.42
N TYR A 510 -2.04 -27.95 -9.90
CA TYR A 510 -1.83 -26.63 -10.50
C TYR A 510 -0.35 -26.37 -10.78
N PHE A 511 -0.06 -25.68 -11.89
CA PHE A 511 1.29 -25.50 -12.43
C PHE A 511 1.46 -24.12 -13.07
N LEU A 512 2.71 -23.65 -13.20
CA LEU A 512 3.06 -22.40 -13.89
C LEU A 512 3.33 -22.56 -15.39
N SER A 513 3.47 -23.80 -15.87
CA SER A 513 3.66 -24.07 -17.29
C SER A 513 2.92 -25.34 -17.72
N GLU A 514 2.54 -25.36 -19.00
CA GLU A 514 1.93 -26.54 -19.62
C GLU A 514 2.85 -27.76 -19.55
N GLN A 515 4.17 -27.56 -19.73
CA GLN A 515 5.15 -28.66 -19.71
C GLN A 515 5.28 -29.27 -18.31
N ASP A 516 5.25 -28.44 -17.26
CA ASP A 516 5.24 -28.91 -15.88
C ASP A 516 3.95 -29.70 -15.58
N ALA A 517 2.81 -29.25 -16.10
CA ALA A 517 1.55 -29.98 -15.99
C ALA A 517 1.60 -31.34 -16.70
N ILE A 518 2.07 -31.37 -17.96
CA ILE A 518 2.24 -32.61 -18.76
C ILE A 518 3.14 -33.60 -18.01
N ASN A 519 4.32 -33.15 -17.57
CA ASN A 519 5.30 -33.98 -16.86
C ASN A 519 4.93 -34.25 -15.40
N HIS A 520 3.88 -33.61 -14.89
CA HIS A 520 3.45 -33.66 -13.50
C HIS A 520 4.57 -33.30 -12.49
N GLN A 521 5.33 -32.24 -12.79
CA GLN A 521 6.46 -31.76 -11.98
C GLN A 521 6.19 -30.33 -11.50
N ASN A 522 6.89 -29.88 -10.45
CA ASN A 522 6.77 -28.50 -9.94
C ASN A 522 5.33 -28.10 -9.58
N ILE A 523 4.57 -29.01 -8.96
CA ILE A 523 3.20 -28.77 -8.49
C ILE A 523 3.20 -27.56 -7.55
N LEU A 524 2.26 -26.63 -7.76
CA LEU A 524 2.08 -25.47 -6.90
C LEU A 524 1.39 -25.83 -5.59
N ASP A 525 1.78 -25.14 -4.52
CA ASP A 525 1.10 -25.21 -3.24
C ASP A 525 -0.37 -24.80 -3.37
N ASN A 526 -1.25 -25.42 -2.59
CA ASN A 526 -2.68 -25.09 -2.58
C ASN A 526 -2.94 -23.60 -2.31
N LEU A 527 -2.11 -22.98 -1.48
CA LEU A 527 -2.11 -21.54 -1.24
C LEU A 527 -0.91 -20.93 -1.96
N TYR A 528 -1.14 -20.34 -3.13
CA TYR A 528 -0.09 -19.83 -4.01
C TYR A 528 -0.15 -18.31 -4.13
N THR A 529 0.98 -17.65 -3.94
CA THR A 529 1.12 -16.20 -4.19
C THR A 529 1.64 -15.97 -5.61
N ASN A 530 0.95 -15.14 -6.39
CA ASN A 530 1.39 -14.81 -7.75
C ASN A 530 2.77 -14.12 -7.74
N THR A 531 3.51 -14.25 -8.83
CA THR A 531 4.83 -13.59 -9.00
C THR A 531 4.85 -12.55 -10.12
N VAL A 532 3.80 -12.54 -10.95
CA VAL A 532 3.48 -11.52 -11.96
C VAL A 532 1.98 -11.24 -11.98
N MET A 533 1.54 -10.19 -12.66
CA MET A 533 0.12 -9.83 -12.80
C MET A 533 -0.21 -9.46 -14.26
N PRO A 534 -1.17 -10.14 -14.93
CA PRO A 534 -1.83 -11.38 -14.50
C PRO A 534 -0.88 -12.60 -14.54
N GLN A 535 -1.16 -13.62 -13.73
CA GLN A 535 -0.41 -14.88 -13.71
C GLN A 535 -1.28 -16.00 -14.29
N GLU A 536 -0.88 -16.58 -15.42
CA GLU A 536 -1.55 -17.76 -15.97
C GLU A 536 -1.19 -19.01 -15.15
N ILE A 537 -2.20 -19.85 -14.88
CA ILE A 537 -2.09 -21.12 -14.16
C ILE A 537 -2.65 -22.23 -15.04
N PHE A 538 -1.89 -23.32 -15.12
CA PHE A 538 -2.29 -24.56 -15.78
C PHE A 538 -2.84 -25.52 -14.73
N ALA A 539 -4.07 -25.98 -14.90
CA ALA A 539 -4.69 -26.96 -14.02
C ALA A 539 -4.83 -28.29 -14.76
N LYS A 540 -4.16 -29.32 -14.24
CA LYS A 540 -4.25 -30.70 -14.73
C LYS A 540 -5.29 -31.45 -13.91
N ILE A 541 -6.34 -31.92 -14.57
CA ILE A 541 -7.24 -32.94 -14.02
C ILE A 541 -6.76 -34.30 -14.50
N TYR A 542 -6.65 -35.28 -13.60
CA TYR A 542 -6.11 -36.60 -13.93
C TYR A 542 -6.82 -37.71 -13.17
N ASN A 543 -6.84 -38.93 -13.73
CA ASN A 543 -7.43 -40.10 -13.09
C ASN A 543 -6.63 -40.50 -11.84
N SER A 544 -7.33 -40.76 -10.73
CA SER A 544 -6.70 -41.09 -9.45
C SER A 544 -5.99 -42.45 -9.46
N GLN A 545 -6.32 -43.34 -10.39
CA GLN A 545 -5.66 -44.63 -10.59
C GLN A 545 -4.57 -44.59 -11.68
N ASN A 546 -4.53 -43.54 -12.51
CA ASN A 546 -3.53 -43.37 -13.57
C ASN A 546 -3.35 -41.87 -13.91
N SER A 547 -2.28 -41.26 -13.42
CA SER A 547 -2.00 -39.82 -13.63
C SER A 547 -1.63 -39.44 -15.07
N ASP A 548 -1.35 -40.42 -15.92
CA ASP A 548 -1.07 -40.22 -17.34
C ASP A 548 -2.37 -40.07 -18.16
N CYS A 549 -3.51 -40.47 -17.59
CA CYS A 549 -4.82 -40.18 -18.15
C CYS A 549 -5.31 -38.84 -17.61
N TYR A 550 -5.03 -37.78 -18.35
CA TYR A 550 -5.27 -36.41 -17.92
C TYR A 550 -5.79 -35.50 -19.03
N ASP A 551 -6.30 -34.35 -18.62
CA ASP A 551 -6.59 -33.21 -19.47
C ASP A 551 -6.18 -31.92 -18.76
N ILE A 552 -5.91 -30.84 -19.51
CA ILE A 552 -5.38 -29.57 -18.98
C ILE A 552 -6.28 -28.41 -19.41
N THR A 553 -6.58 -27.54 -18.46
CA THR A 553 -7.20 -26.23 -18.72
C THR A 553 -6.34 -25.13 -18.11
N THR A 554 -6.58 -23.87 -18.49
CA THR A 554 -5.89 -22.71 -17.90
C THR A 554 -6.88 -21.67 -17.39
N PHE A 555 -6.41 -20.81 -16.49
CA PHE A 555 -7.08 -19.59 -16.02
C PHE A 555 -6.04 -18.60 -15.49
N ASN A 556 -6.40 -17.33 -15.37
CA ASN A 556 -5.52 -16.30 -14.81
C ASN A 556 -5.82 -16.03 -13.33
N LEU A 557 -4.76 -15.79 -12.56
CA LEU A 557 -4.83 -15.11 -11.26
C LEU A 557 -4.73 -13.60 -11.52
N ILE A 558 -5.73 -12.87 -11.02
CA ILE A 558 -5.85 -11.43 -11.21
C ILE A 558 -6.00 -10.77 -9.84
N VAL A 559 -5.10 -9.84 -9.52
CA VAL A 559 -5.16 -9.02 -8.32
C VAL A 559 -5.72 -7.65 -8.69
N SER A 560 -6.91 -7.33 -8.17
CA SER A 560 -7.55 -6.04 -8.36
C SER A 560 -7.09 -5.07 -7.29
N LYS A 561 -6.61 -3.89 -7.69
CA LYS A 561 -6.19 -2.84 -6.75
C LYS A 561 -7.28 -2.53 -5.73
N GLN A 562 -6.91 -2.59 -4.46
CA GLN A 562 -7.74 -2.25 -3.32
C GLN A 562 -7.86 -0.72 -3.25
N PRO A 563 -9.06 -0.16 -3.50
CA PRO A 563 -9.25 1.27 -3.32
C PRO A 563 -9.13 1.63 -1.84
N ILE A 564 -8.70 2.87 -1.58
CA ILE A 564 -8.63 3.46 -0.24
C ILE A 564 -9.68 4.57 -0.18
N ALA A 565 -10.68 4.43 0.69
CA ALA A 565 -11.68 5.45 0.96
C ALA A 565 -11.09 6.49 1.90
N ASN A 566 -10.35 7.48 1.37
CA ASN A 566 -9.69 8.46 2.22
C ASN A 566 -10.71 9.26 3.04
N PRO A 567 -10.37 9.64 4.30
CA PRO A 567 -11.23 10.48 5.11
C PRO A 567 -11.57 11.79 4.41
N VAL A 568 -12.86 12.09 4.36
CA VAL A 568 -13.39 13.35 3.83
C VAL A 568 -13.66 14.28 5.00
N THR A 569 -13.26 15.54 4.87
CA THR A 569 -13.55 16.54 5.91
C THR A 569 -15.05 16.81 5.97
N ASN A 570 -15.63 16.81 7.19
CA ASN A 570 -17.03 17.20 7.35
C ASN A 570 -17.27 18.57 6.70
N SER A 571 -18.28 18.64 5.85
CA SER A 571 -18.53 19.82 5.02
C SER A 571 -19.75 20.56 5.51
N VAL A 572 -19.63 21.89 5.60
CA VAL A 572 -20.69 22.77 6.07
C VAL A 572 -21.23 23.58 4.91
N PHE A 573 -22.52 23.42 4.65
CA PHE A 573 -23.26 24.17 3.64
C PHE A 573 -24.20 25.14 4.31
N CYS A 574 -24.61 26.17 3.57
CA CYS A 574 -25.52 27.18 4.06
C CYS A 574 -26.92 26.76 3.71
N ASP A 575 -27.83 26.90 4.66
CA ASP A 575 -29.25 26.74 4.41
C ASP A 575 -29.70 27.80 3.40
N GLY A 576 -30.42 27.36 2.37
CA GLY A 576 -30.95 28.23 1.33
C GLY A 576 -31.99 29.21 1.86
N VAL A 577 -32.65 29.90 0.92
CA VAL A 577 -33.67 30.93 1.23
C VAL A 577 -34.89 30.42 2.00
N GLU A 578 -35.12 29.10 2.01
CA GLU A 578 -36.24 28.46 2.69
C GLU A 578 -35.99 28.24 4.19
N ASN A 579 -34.70 28.22 4.60
CA ASN A 579 -34.25 28.05 5.99
C ASN A 579 -34.90 26.85 6.71
N ASP A 580 -34.93 25.70 6.02
CA ASP A 580 -35.61 24.48 6.46
C ASP A 580 -34.65 23.40 7.01
N ASN A 581 -33.37 23.74 7.15
CA ASN A 581 -32.23 22.88 7.48
C ASN A 581 -31.94 21.81 6.43
N SER A 582 -32.31 22.04 5.17
CA SER A 582 -32.06 21.16 4.04
C SER A 582 -31.30 21.89 2.93
N GLU A 583 -30.45 21.19 2.19
CA GLU A 583 -29.74 21.75 1.04
C GLU A 583 -29.48 20.67 -0.02
N LEU A 584 -29.43 21.09 -1.29
CA LEU A 584 -29.12 20.24 -2.42
C LEU A 584 -27.60 20.17 -2.63
N VAL A 585 -26.99 19.07 -2.23
CA VAL A 585 -25.53 18.89 -2.32
C VAL A 585 -25.16 18.05 -3.53
N ASN A 586 -24.16 18.51 -4.29
CA ASN A 586 -23.53 17.69 -5.33
C ASN A 586 -22.47 16.77 -4.70
N LEU A 587 -22.81 15.52 -4.43
CA LEU A 587 -21.93 14.57 -3.77
C LEU A 587 -20.63 14.32 -4.55
N THR A 588 -20.63 14.46 -5.88
CA THR A 588 -19.41 14.26 -6.69
C THR A 588 -18.32 15.30 -6.42
N SER A 589 -18.61 16.41 -5.74
CA SER A 589 -17.59 17.37 -5.32
C SER A 589 -16.60 16.79 -4.32
N PHE A 590 -16.97 15.71 -3.61
CA PHE A 590 -16.10 15.05 -2.65
C PHE A 590 -15.15 14.02 -3.31
N ASN A 591 -15.36 13.66 -4.58
CA ASN A 591 -14.60 12.61 -5.26
C ASN A 591 -13.08 12.80 -5.18
N SER A 592 -12.59 14.03 -5.33
CA SER A 592 -11.15 14.32 -5.30
C SER A 592 -10.53 14.11 -3.91
N GLU A 593 -11.27 14.41 -2.84
CA GLU A 593 -10.80 14.21 -1.46
C GLU A 593 -10.81 12.73 -1.09
N ILE A 594 -11.82 11.99 -1.56
CA ILE A 594 -11.93 10.52 -1.41
C ILE A 594 -10.79 9.81 -2.15
N LEU A 595 -10.50 10.22 -3.39
CA LEU A 595 -9.47 9.58 -4.22
C LEU A 595 -8.05 9.97 -3.82
N GLN A 596 -7.83 11.23 -3.44
CA GLN A 596 -6.50 11.82 -3.31
C GLN A 596 -5.62 11.53 -4.54
N ASN A 597 -4.57 10.72 -4.39
CA ASN A 597 -3.62 10.38 -5.45
C ASN A 597 -4.02 9.13 -6.27
N GLN A 598 -5.17 8.51 -5.97
CA GLN A 598 -5.65 7.34 -6.70
C GLN A 598 -6.17 7.72 -8.09
N ASP A 599 -5.89 6.88 -9.09
CA ASP A 599 -6.37 7.09 -10.45
C ASP A 599 -7.89 6.86 -10.53
N SER A 600 -8.62 7.95 -10.78
CA SER A 600 -10.08 7.94 -10.90
C SER A 600 -10.64 7.01 -11.99
N SER A 601 -9.85 6.65 -13.01
CA SER A 601 -10.32 5.79 -14.10
C SER A 601 -10.46 4.31 -13.70
N GLY A 602 -9.81 3.91 -12.61
CA GLY A 602 -9.86 2.54 -12.10
C GLY A 602 -11.00 2.25 -11.11
N PHE A 603 -11.71 3.28 -10.63
CA PHE A 603 -12.62 3.16 -9.50
C PHE A 603 -13.99 3.81 -9.75
N ASN A 604 -15.04 3.20 -9.20
CA ASN A 604 -16.39 3.75 -9.13
C ASN A 604 -16.67 4.26 -7.72
N ILE A 605 -17.22 5.47 -7.59
CA ILE A 605 -17.58 6.07 -6.30
C ILE A 605 -19.11 6.17 -6.22
N THR A 606 -19.67 5.68 -5.11
CA THR A 606 -21.09 5.77 -4.80
C THR A 606 -21.29 6.26 -3.37
N TYR A 607 -22.43 6.89 -3.11
CA TYR A 607 -22.79 7.46 -1.83
C TYR A 607 -24.08 6.83 -1.30
N HIS A 608 -24.20 6.71 0.02
CA HIS A 608 -25.24 5.93 0.68
C HIS A 608 -25.70 6.60 1.98
N LEU A 609 -26.97 6.41 2.36
CA LEU A 609 -27.55 6.97 3.60
C LEU A 609 -27.15 6.21 4.87
N ASN A 610 -26.71 4.95 4.74
CA ASN A 610 -26.29 4.14 5.88
C ASN A 610 -25.12 3.23 5.51
N ALA A 611 -24.39 2.77 6.54
CA ALA A 611 -23.21 1.92 6.38
C ALA A 611 -23.51 0.56 5.72
N ASN A 612 -24.70 -0.01 5.94
CA ASN A 612 -25.03 -1.32 5.39
C ASN A 612 -25.24 -1.27 3.87
N ASP A 613 -25.85 -0.20 3.37
CA ASP A 613 -25.99 0.05 1.93
C ASP A 613 -24.62 0.27 1.27
N ALA A 614 -23.72 1.05 1.90
CA ALA A 614 -22.35 1.23 1.42
C ALA A 614 -21.55 -0.09 1.41
N GLN A 615 -21.70 -0.93 2.43
CA GLN A 615 -21.01 -2.23 2.50
C GLN A 615 -21.46 -3.19 1.40
N ASN A 616 -22.75 -3.15 1.02
CA ASN A 616 -23.33 -4.05 0.03
C ASN A 616 -23.38 -3.45 -1.39
N GLY A 617 -23.04 -2.17 -1.56
CA GLY A 617 -23.14 -1.47 -2.85
C GLY A 617 -24.57 -1.29 -3.34
N THR A 618 -25.55 -1.22 -2.44
CA THR A 618 -26.98 -1.13 -2.77
C THR A 618 -27.56 0.25 -2.44
N ASN A 619 -28.67 0.66 -3.05
CA ASN A 619 -29.38 1.91 -2.73
C ASN A 619 -28.52 3.19 -2.85
N SER A 620 -27.65 3.26 -3.86
CA SER A 620 -26.82 4.45 -4.12
C SER A 620 -27.66 5.71 -4.29
N LEU A 621 -27.21 6.80 -3.67
CA LEU A 621 -27.81 8.12 -3.77
C LEU A 621 -27.54 8.76 -5.14
N SER A 622 -28.43 9.66 -5.53
CA SER A 622 -28.21 10.56 -6.67
C SER A 622 -27.01 11.47 -6.41
N ASN A 623 -26.22 11.74 -7.45
CA ASN A 623 -25.10 12.70 -7.37
C ASN A 623 -25.55 14.09 -6.89
N SER A 624 -26.79 14.47 -7.20
CA SER A 624 -27.46 15.64 -6.63
C SER A 624 -28.43 15.15 -5.56
N PHE A 625 -28.09 15.36 -4.29
CA PHE A 625 -28.79 14.78 -3.13
C PHE A 625 -29.31 15.87 -2.20
N GLN A 626 -30.61 15.81 -1.88
CA GLN A 626 -31.26 16.69 -0.90
C GLN A 626 -31.08 16.10 0.51
N THR A 627 -30.48 16.85 1.43
CA THR A 627 -30.31 16.40 2.81
C THR A 627 -31.66 16.22 3.52
N GLN A 628 -31.79 15.14 4.30
CA GLN A 628 -33.05 14.79 4.98
C GLN A 628 -32.99 15.02 6.49
N SER A 629 -31.79 15.23 7.03
CA SER A 629 -31.51 15.56 8.41
C SER A 629 -30.33 16.51 8.51
N ASN A 630 -30.15 17.16 9.66
CA ASN A 630 -29.02 18.03 9.93
C ASN A 630 -28.46 17.74 11.34
N PRO A 631 -27.25 17.16 11.48
CA PRO A 631 -26.34 16.76 10.41
C PRO A 631 -26.84 15.55 9.60
N GLN A 632 -26.46 15.47 8.33
CA GLN A 632 -26.65 14.32 7.46
C GLN A 632 -25.34 13.54 7.37
N THR A 633 -25.31 12.32 7.90
CA THR A 633 -24.19 11.41 7.65
C THR A 633 -24.33 10.80 6.25
N ILE A 634 -23.25 10.84 5.47
CA ILE A 634 -23.12 10.20 4.16
C ILE A 634 -22.04 9.14 4.28
N HIS A 635 -22.35 7.93 3.81
CA HIS A 635 -21.40 6.84 3.68
C HIS A 635 -20.95 6.75 2.23
N VAL A 636 -19.65 6.85 1.99
CA VAL A 636 -19.07 6.67 0.66
C VAL A 636 -18.56 5.24 0.51
N ARG A 637 -18.76 4.68 -0.67
CA ARG A 637 -18.14 3.44 -1.14
C ARG A 637 -17.33 3.76 -2.39
N ILE A 638 -16.04 3.46 -2.35
CA ILE A 638 -15.18 3.42 -3.53
C ILE A 638 -14.91 1.95 -3.86
N GLU A 639 -15.15 1.54 -5.10
CA GLU A 639 -14.94 0.17 -5.54
C GLU A 639 -14.14 0.10 -6.84
N ASN A 640 -13.41 -0.99 -7.06
CA ASN A 640 -12.70 -1.23 -8.29
C ASN A 640 -13.68 -1.44 -9.45
N SER A 641 -13.49 -0.68 -10.53
CA SER A 641 -14.38 -0.67 -11.71
C SER A 641 -14.51 -2.04 -12.39
N SER A 642 -13.51 -2.91 -12.21
CA SER A 642 -13.47 -4.27 -12.78
C SER A 642 -13.77 -5.36 -11.75
N ASN A 643 -13.87 -5.03 -10.45
CA ASN A 643 -14.13 -5.97 -9.37
C ASN A 643 -14.87 -5.29 -8.20
N SER A 644 -16.21 -5.41 -8.17
CA SER A 644 -17.05 -4.81 -7.13
C SER A 644 -16.87 -5.44 -5.74
N LEU A 645 -16.21 -6.60 -5.63
CA LEU A 645 -15.84 -7.16 -4.32
C LEU A 645 -14.65 -6.41 -3.71
N CYS A 646 -13.94 -5.61 -4.51
CA CYS A 646 -12.86 -4.75 -4.09
C CYS A 646 -13.33 -3.35 -3.81
N PHE A 647 -13.57 -3.08 -2.54
CA PHE A 647 -14.06 -1.79 -2.12
C PHE A 647 -13.53 -1.41 -0.76
N ASP A 648 -13.63 -0.12 -0.49
CA ASP A 648 -13.45 0.46 0.82
C ASP A 648 -14.57 1.47 1.08
N THR A 649 -14.88 1.68 2.36
CA THR A 649 -15.95 2.60 2.77
C THR A 649 -15.46 3.58 3.81
N ASN A 650 -16.00 4.79 3.74
CA ASN A 650 -15.78 5.80 4.76
C ASN A 650 -17.09 6.58 4.97
N SER A 651 -17.09 7.52 5.91
CA SER A 651 -18.24 8.38 6.15
C SER A 651 -17.82 9.76 6.59
N PHE A 652 -18.64 10.75 6.22
CA PHE A 652 -18.49 12.13 6.65
C PHE A 652 -19.88 12.74 6.89
N ASN A 653 -19.91 13.87 7.59
CA ASN A 653 -21.14 14.61 7.82
C ASN A 653 -21.22 15.80 6.87
N ILE A 654 -22.40 15.97 6.29
CA ILE A 654 -22.88 17.22 5.72
C ILE A 654 -23.65 17.95 6.82
N ILE A 655 -23.25 19.17 7.12
CA ILE A 655 -23.87 20.01 8.15
C ILE A 655 -24.49 21.20 7.43
N ILE A 656 -25.76 21.49 7.71
CA ILE A 656 -26.44 22.67 7.18
C ILE A 656 -26.42 23.75 8.25
N ASP A 657 -25.71 24.84 8.00
CA ASP A 657 -25.72 26.01 8.86
C ASP A 657 -26.95 26.85 8.54
N GLY A 658 -27.80 27.08 9.56
CA GLY A 658 -29.01 27.90 9.39
C GLY A 658 -28.70 29.31 8.85
N GLN A 659 -29.68 29.87 8.16
CA GLN A 659 -29.59 31.14 7.44
C GLN A 659 -29.06 32.27 8.34
N ILE A 660 -28.18 33.09 7.78
CA ILE A 660 -27.72 34.35 8.38
C ILE A 660 -28.32 35.51 7.61
N ILE A 661 -28.62 36.61 8.30
CA ILE A 661 -29.26 37.78 7.71
C ILE A 661 -28.38 39.00 7.95
N ALA A 662 -28.01 39.70 6.90
CA ALA A 662 -27.31 40.98 6.99
C ALA A 662 -28.33 42.09 7.25
N TYR A 663 -28.44 42.56 8.49
CA TYR A 663 -29.33 43.67 8.80
C TYR A 663 -28.73 44.97 8.32
N GLN A 664 -29.51 45.77 7.59
CA GLN A 664 -29.05 47.06 7.10
C GLN A 664 -28.74 48.02 8.27
N PRO A 665 -27.48 48.47 8.45
CA PRO A 665 -27.14 49.43 9.49
C PRO A 665 -27.59 50.84 9.07
N ASN A 666 -27.54 51.79 10.00
CA ASN A 666 -27.80 53.19 9.68
C ASN A 666 -26.71 53.78 8.75
N ASN A 667 -27.09 54.78 7.95
CA ASN A 667 -26.13 55.55 7.15
C ASN A 667 -25.19 56.35 8.06
N MET A 668 -23.93 56.51 7.65
CA MET A 668 -22.90 57.20 8.43
C MET A 668 -22.47 58.50 7.74
N TYR A 669 -22.52 59.62 8.44
CA TYR A 669 -22.08 60.91 7.90
C TYR A 669 -21.03 61.54 8.81
N LEU A 670 -19.99 62.10 8.20
CA LEU A 670 -18.94 62.86 8.90
C LEU A 670 -18.86 64.27 8.35
N CYS A 671 -18.42 65.22 9.18
CA CYS A 671 -18.10 66.56 8.71
C CYS A 671 -16.74 66.53 8.01
N ASP A 672 -16.65 67.15 6.84
CA ASP A 672 -15.41 67.29 6.08
C ASP A 672 -14.55 68.40 6.70
N ASP A 673 -13.46 68.03 7.35
CA ASP A 673 -12.58 68.94 8.06
C ASP A 673 -11.82 69.88 7.12
N LEU A 674 -11.51 69.44 5.89
CA LEU A 674 -10.73 70.19 4.90
C LEU A 674 -11.59 70.73 3.74
N ASN A 675 -12.86 70.36 3.68
CA ASN A 675 -13.76 70.58 2.54
C ASN A 675 -13.14 70.09 1.21
N ASP A 676 -12.44 68.95 1.25
CA ASP A 676 -11.78 68.35 0.09
C ASP A 676 -12.54 67.16 -0.51
N GLY A 677 -13.67 66.80 0.09
CA GLY A 677 -14.55 65.71 -0.29
C GLY A 677 -14.18 64.37 0.33
N THR A 678 -13.19 64.29 1.24
CA THR A 678 -12.67 63.03 1.79
C THR A 678 -12.55 63.03 3.32
N GLU A 679 -12.98 61.93 3.95
CA GLU A 679 -12.80 61.66 5.37
C GLU A 679 -12.58 60.19 5.71
N ALA A 680 -12.02 59.95 6.90
CA ALA A 680 -11.73 58.62 7.42
C ALA A 680 -12.91 58.01 8.20
N PHE A 681 -13.63 57.08 7.59
CA PHE A 681 -14.77 56.36 8.19
C PHE A 681 -14.33 55.11 8.96
N ASN A 682 -14.69 55.02 10.24
CA ASN A 682 -14.52 53.79 11.03
C ASN A 682 -15.77 52.89 10.94
N LEU A 683 -15.87 52.14 9.85
CA LEU A 683 -17.03 51.29 9.56
C LEU A 683 -17.25 50.18 10.59
N SER A 684 -16.22 49.78 11.35
CA SER A 684 -16.35 48.73 12.38
C SER A 684 -17.36 49.05 13.49
N GLN A 685 -17.73 50.33 13.64
CA GLN A 685 -18.77 50.77 14.57
C GLN A 685 -20.16 50.25 14.21
N LEU A 686 -20.39 49.87 12.94
CA LEU A 686 -21.66 49.37 12.45
C LEU A 686 -21.79 47.84 12.57
N ASN A 687 -20.74 47.13 13.02
CA ASN A 687 -20.74 45.67 13.09
C ASN A 687 -21.92 45.10 13.91
N ASP A 688 -22.20 45.69 15.08
CA ASP A 688 -23.28 45.22 15.95
C ASP A 688 -24.67 45.45 15.34
N GLU A 689 -24.83 46.51 14.53
CA GLU A 689 -26.06 46.80 13.79
C GLU A 689 -26.27 45.80 12.64
N VAL A 690 -25.19 45.46 11.92
CA VAL A 690 -25.21 44.44 10.85
C VAL A 690 -25.58 43.06 11.41
N ILE A 691 -25.07 42.72 12.61
CA ILE A 691 -25.34 41.44 13.29
C ILE A 691 -26.72 41.44 13.97
N ASN A 692 -27.19 42.57 14.51
CA ASN A 692 -28.49 42.73 15.16
C ASN A 692 -28.84 41.65 16.21
N ASN A 693 -27.90 41.31 17.09
CA ASN A 693 -28.04 40.29 18.14
C ASN A 693 -28.38 38.86 17.65
N GLN A 694 -28.07 38.53 16.39
CA GLN A 694 -28.14 37.14 15.93
C GLN A 694 -27.25 36.25 16.80
N ALA A 695 -27.72 35.03 17.11
CA ALA A 695 -26.94 34.08 17.90
C ALA A 695 -25.88 33.40 17.02
N GLY A 696 -24.61 33.52 17.40
CA GLY A 696 -23.49 32.94 16.65
C GLY A 696 -22.21 33.74 16.82
N SER A 697 -21.15 33.31 16.12
CA SER A 697 -19.92 34.08 15.97
C SER A 697 -19.81 34.48 14.50
N PHE A 698 -19.76 35.79 14.24
CA PHE A 698 -19.80 36.37 12.91
C PHE A 698 -18.58 37.27 12.65
N ILE A 699 -18.20 37.36 11.38
CA ILE A 699 -17.20 38.30 10.89
C ILE A 699 -17.94 39.29 9.98
N VAL A 700 -17.71 40.59 10.19
CA VAL A 700 -18.27 41.66 9.36
C VAL A 700 -17.14 42.34 8.59
N THR A 701 -17.30 42.42 7.28
CA THR A 701 -16.35 43.01 6.33
C THR A 701 -17.06 43.99 5.41
N TYR A 702 -16.31 44.92 4.80
CA TYR A 702 -16.87 46.07 4.05
C TYR A 702 -16.24 46.19 2.66
N TYR A 703 -17.04 46.57 1.67
CA TYR A 703 -16.67 46.59 0.23
C TYR A 703 -17.30 47.78 -0.51
N LEU A 704 -16.72 48.15 -1.66
CA LEU A 704 -17.23 49.25 -2.50
C LEU A 704 -18.34 48.85 -3.46
N ASN A 705 -18.50 47.55 -3.73
CA ASN A 705 -19.55 47.07 -4.62
C ASN A 705 -20.03 45.68 -4.18
N GLN A 706 -21.23 45.33 -4.66
CA GLN A 706 -21.88 44.05 -4.38
C GLN A 706 -21.04 42.86 -4.86
N ALA A 707 -20.39 42.93 -6.02
CA ALA A 707 -19.65 41.80 -6.58
C ALA A 707 -18.43 41.44 -5.73
N ASP A 708 -17.67 42.44 -5.28
CA ASP A 708 -16.56 42.28 -4.34
C ASP A 708 -17.06 41.73 -3.00
N ALA A 709 -18.20 42.22 -2.50
CA ALA A 709 -18.83 41.72 -1.29
C ALA A 709 -19.32 40.27 -1.43
N ASP A 710 -19.80 39.84 -2.59
CA ASP A 710 -20.26 38.47 -2.86
C ASP A 710 -19.07 37.50 -2.98
N LEU A 711 -17.99 37.94 -3.61
CA LEU A 711 -16.78 37.14 -3.83
C LEU A 711 -15.79 37.18 -2.65
N ASN A 712 -16.03 38.03 -1.66
CA ASN A 712 -15.08 38.32 -0.57
C ASN A 712 -13.71 38.78 -1.09
N GLU A 713 -13.71 39.64 -2.11
CA GLU A 713 -12.50 40.20 -2.72
C GLU A 713 -12.42 41.70 -2.45
N ASN A 714 -11.21 42.27 -2.43
CA ASN A 714 -11.00 43.73 -2.28
C ASN A 714 -11.63 44.33 -1.01
N GLN A 715 -11.58 43.61 0.11
CA GLN A 715 -12.04 44.11 1.42
C GLN A 715 -11.42 45.49 1.73
N LEU A 716 -12.27 46.42 2.16
CA LEU A 716 -11.85 47.75 2.59
C LEU A 716 -11.00 47.68 3.87
N GLN A 717 -9.85 48.37 3.82
CA GLN A 717 -9.04 48.61 5.01
C GLN A 717 -9.72 49.66 5.90
N LEU A 718 -9.78 49.40 7.21
CA LEU A 718 -10.37 50.32 8.19
C LEU A 718 -9.28 51.08 8.97
N PRO A 719 -9.45 52.40 9.23
CA PRO A 719 -10.53 53.25 8.73
C PRO A 719 -10.44 53.45 7.19
N TYR A 720 -11.60 53.59 6.55
CA TYR A 720 -11.72 53.74 5.10
C TYR A 720 -11.82 55.22 4.72
N ASN A 721 -11.02 55.67 3.75
CA ASN A 721 -11.13 57.02 3.18
C ASN A 721 -12.00 56.96 1.92
N ASN A 722 -13.11 57.70 1.90
CA ASN A 722 -13.97 57.79 0.73
C ASN A 722 -13.27 58.48 -0.45
N VAL A 723 -13.66 58.13 -1.66
CA VAL A 723 -13.14 58.73 -2.91
C VAL A 723 -14.14 59.69 -3.57
N SER A 724 -15.38 59.69 -3.09
CA SER A 724 -16.47 60.56 -3.52
C SER A 724 -17.33 60.98 -2.33
N SER A 725 -17.97 62.15 -2.41
CA SER A 725 -18.66 62.78 -1.29
C SER A 725 -19.82 61.96 -0.71
N THR A 726 -20.30 60.97 -1.45
CA THR A 726 -21.33 60.03 -1.01
C THR A 726 -21.11 58.68 -1.69
N GLU A 727 -21.02 57.61 -0.92
CA GLU A 727 -20.71 56.26 -1.40
C GLU A 727 -21.67 55.24 -0.79
N THR A 728 -21.98 54.21 -1.58
CA THR A 728 -22.67 53.02 -1.07
C THR A 728 -21.62 52.01 -0.66
N ILE A 729 -21.63 51.62 0.61
CA ILE A 729 -20.77 50.59 1.17
C ILE A 729 -21.59 49.32 1.37
N TYR A 730 -21.01 48.19 0.99
CA TYR A 730 -21.61 46.88 1.16
C TYR A 730 -20.98 46.21 2.38
N ALA A 731 -21.80 45.84 3.36
CA ALA A 731 -21.37 45.06 4.51
C ALA A 731 -21.71 43.59 4.28
N ARG A 732 -20.68 42.73 4.27
CA ARG A 732 -20.81 41.28 4.26
C ARG A 732 -20.73 40.78 5.69
N ILE A 733 -21.74 40.06 6.14
CA ILE A 733 -21.68 39.26 7.37
C ILE A 733 -21.46 37.81 6.97
N GLU A 734 -20.51 37.12 7.61
CA GLU A 734 -20.30 35.69 7.44
C GLU A 734 -20.12 34.98 8.77
N LYS A 735 -20.40 33.67 8.84
CA LYS A 735 -20.09 32.91 10.06
C LYS A 735 -18.58 32.76 10.21
N ALA A 736 -18.07 32.93 11.44
CA ALA A 736 -16.64 32.89 11.72
C ALA A 736 -15.95 31.55 11.36
N ASN A 737 -16.73 30.48 11.26
CA ASN A 737 -16.29 29.13 10.89
C ASN A 737 -16.73 28.68 9.48
N ASN A 738 -17.46 29.51 8.73
CA ASN A 738 -17.91 29.21 7.37
C ASN A 738 -18.13 30.49 6.54
N SER A 739 -17.10 30.93 5.81
CA SER A 739 -17.15 32.13 4.96
C SER A 739 -18.07 32.00 3.74
N ASN A 740 -18.46 30.77 3.36
CA ASN A 740 -19.44 30.54 2.29
C ASN A 740 -20.86 30.85 2.75
N CYS A 741 -21.12 30.84 4.07
CA CYS A 741 -22.36 31.32 4.64
C CYS A 741 -22.21 32.78 4.93
N TYR A 742 -22.57 33.57 3.93
CA TYR A 742 -22.56 35.02 3.99
C TYR A 742 -23.93 35.57 3.60
N ASP A 743 -24.24 36.76 4.10
CA ASP A 743 -25.29 37.61 3.54
C ASP A 743 -24.71 39.02 3.39
N VAL A 744 -25.29 39.81 2.49
CA VAL A 744 -24.79 41.16 2.17
C VAL A 744 -25.92 42.17 2.30
N THR A 745 -25.61 43.26 2.98
CA THR A 745 -26.45 44.45 3.05
C THR A 745 -25.66 45.67 2.59
N SER A 746 -26.31 46.81 2.46
CA SER A 746 -25.67 48.04 2.00
C SER A 746 -26.17 49.26 2.76
N PHE A 747 -25.29 50.23 2.98
CA PHE A 747 -25.60 51.52 3.60
C PHE A 747 -24.81 52.62 2.90
N ILE A 748 -25.15 53.87 3.21
CA ILE A 748 -24.50 55.04 2.61
C ILE A 748 -23.52 55.64 3.63
N ILE A 749 -22.31 55.96 3.16
CA ILE A 749 -21.43 56.90 3.83
C ILE A 749 -21.42 58.24 3.07
N GLY A 750 -21.25 59.35 3.77
CA GLY A 750 -21.11 60.64 3.12
C GLY A 750 -20.38 61.67 3.98
N VAL A 751 -19.73 62.61 3.31
CA VAL A 751 -19.10 63.76 3.97
C VAL A 751 -19.98 65.00 3.82
N LEU A 752 -19.97 65.84 4.84
CA LEU A 752 -20.77 67.06 4.94
C LEU A 752 -19.83 68.25 5.08
N ASP A 753 -19.88 69.19 4.13
CA ASP A 753 -18.99 70.35 4.14
C ASP A 753 -19.08 71.10 5.48
N LYS A 754 -17.93 71.47 6.05
CA LYS A 754 -17.90 72.43 7.14
C LYS A 754 -18.20 73.84 6.63
N PRO A 755 -18.97 74.63 7.41
CA PRO A 755 -19.19 76.04 7.06
C PRO A 755 -17.87 76.81 7.01
N VAL A 756 -17.67 77.62 5.98
CA VAL A 756 -16.47 78.47 5.82
C VAL A 756 -16.76 79.85 6.42
N VAL A 757 -15.90 80.31 7.35
CA VAL A 757 -16.04 81.63 7.98
C VAL A 757 -15.00 82.61 7.42
N ASN A 758 -15.45 83.58 6.62
CA ASN A 758 -14.62 84.62 6.04
C ASN A 758 -14.65 85.89 6.90
N LEU A 759 -13.77 85.97 7.91
CA LEU A 759 -13.54 87.19 8.71
C LEU A 759 -12.06 87.58 8.62
N GLU A 760 -11.78 88.89 8.75
CA GLU A 760 -10.40 89.35 8.92
C GLU A 760 -9.84 88.89 10.26
N THR A 761 -8.54 88.62 10.31
CA THR A 761 -7.87 88.18 11.54
C THR A 761 -7.55 89.32 12.50
N ARG A 762 -7.58 90.58 12.02
CA ARG A 762 -7.31 91.78 12.81
C ARG A 762 -8.23 92.93 12.42
N TYR A 763 -8.81 93.59 13.41
CA TYR A 763 -9.55 94.83 13.25
C TYR A 763 -9.01 95.92 14.18
N PHE A 764 -9.24 97.18 13.83
CA PHE A 764 -8.88 98.34 14.64
C PHE A 764 -10.14 99.04 15.15
N ILE A 765 -10.11 99.49 16.41
CA ILE A 765 -11.18 100.25 17.04
C ILE A 765 -10.61 101.54 17.64
N CYS A 766 -11.26 102.66 17.39
CA CYS A 766 -10.88 103.92 18.01
C CYS A 766 -11.33 103.95 19.48
N VAL A 767 -10.46 104.41 20.38
CA VAL A 767 -10.76 104.46 21.81
C VAL A 767 -12.05 105.26 22.07
N GLY A 768 -13.03 104.63 22.71
CA GLY A 768 -14.34 105.23 23.01
C GLY A 768 -15.40 105.04 21.93
N GLU A 769 -15.05 104.44 20.79
CA GLU A 769 -15.99 104.05 19.75
C GLU A 769 -16.36 102.57 19.82
N THR A 770 -17.31 102.15 18.98
CA THR A 770 -17.73 100.76 18.84
C THR A 770 -17.49 100.26 17.42
N LEU A 771 -16.98 99.05 17.27
CA LEU A 771 -16.78 98.38 16.00
C LEU A 771 -17.83 97.28 15.81
N THR A 772 -18.57 97.30 14.69
CA THR A 772 -19.49 96.21 14.34
C THR A 772 -18.79 95.23 13.41
N ILE A 773 -18.75 93.95 13.79
CA ILE A 773 -18.27 92.86 12.95
C ILE A 773 -19.49 92.09 12.45
N GLU A 774 -19.63 91.99 11.13
CA GLU A 774 -20.69 91.23 10.48
C GLU A 774 -20.09 89.95 9.88
N ALA A 775 -20.68 88.81 10.19
CA ALA A 775 -20.40 87.54 9.55
C ALA A 775 -21.39 87.28 8.41
N GLU A 776 -21.01 86.43 7.46
CA GLU A 776 -21.88 86.05 6.34
C GLU A 776 -23.23 85.48 6.82
N THR A 777 -24.31 85.88 6.15
CA THR A 777 -25.66 85.37 6.42
C THR A 777 -25.88 84.03 5.71
N GLY A 778 -26.43 83.03 6.39
CA GLY A 778 -26.75 81.73 5.77
C GLY A 778 -26.48 80.51 6.64
N PHE A 779 -25.78 80.67 7.75
CA PHE A 779 -25.57 79.61 8.74
C PHE A 779 -26.82 79.39 9.60
N ASN A 780 -27.01 78.18 10.11
CA ASN A 780 -28.14 77.82 10.96
C ASN A 780 -28.01 78.43 12.37
N THR A 781 -26.80 78.48 12.91
CA THR A 781 -26.53 79.12 14.21
C THR A 781 -25.25 79.95 14.15
N TYR A 782 -25.22 81.01 14.95
CA TYR A 782 -24.03 81.81 15.26
C TYR A 782 -23.79 81.74 16.77
N LEU A 783 -22.53 81.68 17.19
CA LEU A 783 -22.14 81.76 18.59
C LEU A 783 -20.80 82.50 18.69
N TRP A 784 -20.86 83.75 19.12
CA TRP A 784 -19.67 84.56 19.36
C TRP A 784 -19.07 84.26 20.75
N SER A 785 -17.79 84.55 20.95
CA SER A 785 -17.13 84.44 22.27
C SER A 785 -17.75 85.37 23.33
N THR A 786 -18.56 86.33 22.92
CA THR A 786 -19.41 87.19 23.76
C THR A 786 -20.71 86.51 24.22
N ASN A 787 -20.99 85.29 23.76
CA ASN A 787 -22.24 84.53 23.88
C ASN A 787 -23.41 85.07 23.06
N GLU A 788 -23.19 86.05 22.18
CA GLU A 788 -24.21 86.50 21.23
C GLU A 788 -24.43 85.46 20.13
N THR A 789 -25.65 85.40 19.58
CA THR A 789 -26.06 84.38 18.60
C THR A 789 -26.59 84.96 17.29
N THR A 790 -26.40 86.26 17.09
CA THR A 790 -26.74 86.99 15.86
C THR A 790 -25.63 86.88 14.81
N SER A 791 -25.92 87.21 13.55
CA SER A 791 -24.91 87.22 12.47
C SER A 791 -23.91 88.38 12.55
N SER A 792 -24.04 89.25 13.56
CA SER A 792 -23.14 90.36 13.82
C SER A 792 -22.99 90.60 15.32
N ILE A 793 -21.86 91.18 15.73
CA ILE A 793 -21.63 91.68 17.08
C ILE A 793 -21.09 93.10 17.06
N THR A 794 -21.33 93.83 18.14
CA THR A 794 -20.73 95.14 18.37
C THR A 794 -19.70 95.04 19.50
N ILE A 795 -18.45 95.38 19.19
CA ILE A 795 -17.32 95.32 20.11
C ILE A 795 -16.96 96.74 20.55
N SER A 796 -16.82 96.97 21.85
CA SER A 796 -16.37 98.24 22.43
C SER A 796 -15.00 98.15 23.10
N GLU A 797 -14.42 96.94 23.21
CA GLU A 797 -13.15 96.71 23.88
C GLU A 797 -12.19 95.90 22.99
N ALA A 798 -10.93 96.30 22.96
CA ALA A 798 -9.87 95.54 22.31
C ALA A 798 -9.66 94.18 23.01
N GLY A 799 -9.43 93.12 22.24
CA GLY A 799 -9.35 91.76 22.77
C GLY A 799 -9.36 90.68 21.69
N ASN A 800 -9.36 89.42 22.13
CA ASN A 800 -9.49 88.27 21.25
C ASN A 800 -10.95 87.81 21.23
N TYR A 801 -11.48 87.60 20.04
CA TYR A 801 -12.85 87.19 19.81
C TYR A 801 -12.88 85.96 18.91
N SER A 802 -13.96 85.20 19.02
CA SER A 802 -14.22 84.09 18.11
C SER A 802 -15.68 84.04 17.69
N LEU A 803 -15.93 83.46 16.52
CA LEU A 803 -17.25 83.12 16.02
C LEU A 803 -17.28 81.65 15.69
N THR A 804 -18.24 80.92 16.25
CA THR A 804 -18.61 79.56 15.85
C THR A 804 -19.91 79.60 15.08
N VAL A 805 -19.92 79.06 13.86
CA VAL A 805 -21.13 78.88 13.05
C VAL A 805 -21.43 77.41 12.85
N SER A 806 -22.71 77.06 12.65
CA SER A 806 -23.10 75.70 12.28
C SER A 806 -24.03 75.68 11.06
N THR A 807 -23.91 74.61 10.28
CA THR A 807 -24.81 74.25 9.19
C THR A 807 -25.46 72.92 9.51
N VAL A 808 -26.80 72.87 9.45
CA VAL A 808 -27.61 71.67 9.61
C VAL A 808 -27.95 71.14 8.22
N TYR A 809 -27.78 69.84 8.03
CA TYR A 809 -28.09 69.12 6.79
C TYR A 809 -29.40 68.32 6.97
N PRO A 810 -30.58 68.89 6.65
CA PRO A 810 -31.86 68.32 7.03
C PRO A 810 -32.18 66.98 6.34
N SER A 811 -31.56 66.74 5.18
CA SER A 811 -31.69 65.49 4.41
C SER A 811 -31.12 64.29 5.15
N VAL A 812 -30.16 64.50 6.05
CA VAL A 812 -29.44 63.44 6.78
C VAL A 812 -29.50 63.61 8.30
N GLN A 813 -30.14 64.67 8.79
CA GLN A 813 -30.32 65.01 10.21
C GLN A 813 -29.02 65.25 11.00
N GLU A 814 -27.95 65.65 10.33
CA GLU A 814 -26.64 65.94 10.93
C GLU A 814 -26.29 67.43 10.88
N SER A 815 -25.28 67.87 11.65
CA SER A 815 -24.81 69.26 11.65
C SER A 815 -23.30 69.39 11.77
N CYS A 816 -22.71 70.31 11.00
CA CYS A 816 -21.28 70.63 11.04
C CYS A 816 -21.03 72.06 11.50
N SER A 817 -19.98 72.26 12.29
CA SER A 817 -19.62 73.58 12.84
C SER A 817 -18.17 73.95 12.57
N ALA A 818 -17.90 75.25 12.42
CA ALA A 818 -16.57 75.82 12.28
C ALA A 818 -16.39 77.04 13.18
N THR A 819 -15.17 77.25 13.70
CA THR A 819 -14.82 78.38 14.58
C THR A 819 -13.70 79.21 13.96
N HIS A 820 -13.90 80.52 13.87
CA HIS A 820 -12.91 81.50 13.44
C HIS A 820 -12.49 82.41 14.59
N ASN A 821 -11.19 82.68 14.75
CA ASN A 821 -10.63 83.52 15.81
C ASN A 821 -10.01 84.79 15.22
N PHE A 822 -10.26 85.96 15.81
CA PHE A 822 -9.69 87.26 15.38
C PHE A 822 -9.38 88.18 16.58
N THR A 823 -8.60 89.23 16.34
CA THR A 823 -8.20 90.21 17.38
C THR A 823 -8.64 91.62 17.02
N VAL A 824 -9.14 92.36 18.01
CA VAL A 824 -9.45 93.80 17.90
C VAL A 824 -8.40 94.61 18.65
N ILE A 825 -7.80 95.61 18.00
CA ILE A 825 -6.69 96.44 18.51
C ILE A 825 -7.17 97.89 18.67
N ALA A 826 -6.87 98.52 19.80
CA ALA A 826 -7.23 99.92 20.05
C ALA A 826 -6.25 100.90 19.36
N SER A 827 -6.76 102.01 18.82
CA SER A 827 -6.01 103.16 18.28
C SER A 827 -6.72 104.46 18.70
N ASP A 828 -6.06 105.62 18.72
CA ASP A 828 -6.68 106.92 19.10
C ASP A 828 -6.13 108.10 18.27
N GLU A 829 -6.79 109.25 18.40
CA GLU A 829 -6.29 110.52 17.85
C GLU A 829 -5.06 110.99 18.63
N ALA A 830 -4.03 111.45 17.91
CA ALA A 830 -2.84 112.02 18.54
C ALA A 830 -3.16 113.27 19.37
N VAL A 831 -2.44 113.46 20.47
CA VAL A 831 -2.39 114.71 21.23
C VAL A 831 -1.06 115.41 20.96
N ILE A 832 -1.07 116.63 20.41
CA ILE A 832 0.14 117.47 20.30
C ILE A 832 0.47 117.99 21.70
N GLU A 833 1.62 117.59 22.24
CA GLU A 833 2.08 118.07 23.55
C GLU A 833 2.78 119.42 23.45
N THR A 834 3.65 119.59 22.45
CA THR A 834 4.42 120.81 22.28
C THR A 834 4.91 120.94 20.85
N ILE A 835 4.86 122.18 20.33
CA ILE A 835 5.55 122.57 19.10
C ILE A 835 6.72 123.49 19.45
N ASN A 836 7.93 123.03 19.13
CA ASN A 836 9.14 123.80 19.32
C ASN A 836 9.48 124.55 18.04
N ILE A 837 9.67 125.86 18.14
CA ILE A 837 10.12 126.71 17.03
C ILE A 837 11.53 127.24 17.26
N GLN A 838 12.31 127.31 16.20
CA GLN A 838 13.58 128.02 16.16
C GLN A 838 13.50 129.06 15.04
N ASP A 839 13.38 130.33 15.39
CA ASP A 839 13.25 131.43 14.43
C ASP A 839 14.29 132.56 14.64
N TRP A 840 13.99 133.78 14.16
CA TRP A 840 14.91 134.93 14.04
C TRP A 840 15.88 134.88 12.85
N THR A 841 15.59 134.05 11.85
CA THR A 841 16.25 134.09 10.53
C THR A 841 15.25 134.32 9.41
N ALA A 842 15.69 134.82 8.27
CA ALA A 842 14.79 135.07 7.14
C ALA A 842 14.23 133.78 6.50
N ASN A 843 15.06 132.72 6.37
CA ASN A 843 14.74 131.54 5.54
C ASN A 843 15.26 130.20 6.09
N ASN A 844 15.75 130.13 7.33
CA ASN A 844 16.33 128.89 7.87
C ASN A 844 15.79 128.59 9.27
N ASN A 845 14.47 128.66 9.41
CA ASN A 845 13.77 128.38 10.65
C ASN A 845 13.33 126.90 10.72
N VAL A 846 13.03 126.40 11.92
CA VAL A 846 12.69 124.98 12.18
C VAL A 846 11.43 124.88 13.05
N ILE A 847 10.56 123.91 12.74
CA ILE A 847 9.42 123.48 13.55
C ILE A 847 9.60 122.00 13.91
N SER A 848 9.49 121.65 15.19
CA SER A 848 9.52 120.25 15.66
C SER A 848 8.32 119.96 16.56
N VAL A 849 7.63 118.85 16.30
CA VAL A 849 6.38 118.45 16.96
C VAL A 849 6.64 117.30 17.93
N ILE A 850 5.99 117.33 19.08
CA ILE A 850 5.93 116.19 20.01
C ILE A 850 4.46 115.82 20.16
N ALA A 851 4.09 114.59 19.78
CA ALA A 851 2.72 114.10 19.87
C ALA A 851 2.66 112.70 20.48
N ASN A 852 1.61 112.41 21.27
CA ASN A 852 1.43 111.16 22.01
C ASN A 852 0.02 110.56 21.82
N GLY A 853 -0.11 109.25 22.07
CA GLY A 853 -1.36 108.47 22.14
C GLY A 853 -1.13 106.98 21.86
N ILE A 854 -2.22 106.21 21.76
CA ILE A 854 -2.32 104.75 21.52
C ILE A 854 -2.42 104.41 20.00
N GLY A 855 -2.10 105.34 19.10
CA GLY A 855 -2.06 105.13 17.64
C GLY A 855 -0.65 105.09 17.02
N THR A 856 -0.62 105.10 15.69
CA THR A 856 0.62 105.28 14.91
C THR A 856 0.48 106.52 14.05
N TYR A 857 1.36 107.51 14.21
CA TYR A 857 1.11 108.87 13.68
C TYR A 857 2.01 109.28 12.53
N GLU A 858 1.51 110.23 11.74
CA GLU A 858 2.26 110.95 10.70
C GLU A 858 1.95 112.46 10.74
N TYR A 859 2.89 113.28 10.29
CA TYR A 859 2.97 114.73 10.51
C TYR A 859 2.99 115.51 9.19
N SER A 860 2.38 116.70 9.15
CA SER A 860 2.38 117.58 7.97
C SER A 860 2.38 119.06 8.35
N ILE A 861 2.82 119.95 7.46
CA ILE A 861 2.64 121.42 7.57
C ILE A 861 1.73 122.01 6.48
N ASP A 862 1.21 121.18 5.58
CA ASP A 862 0.35 121.57 4.46
C ASP A 862 -0.99 120.79 4.41
N ASN A 863 -1.18 119.84 5.34
CA ASN A 863 -2.31 118.90 5.41
C ASN A 863 -2.48 117.99 4.19
N ILE A 864 -1.47 117.91 3.32
CA ILE A 864 -1.51 117.12 2.08
C ILE A 864 -0.38 116.10 2.12
N THR A 865 0.84 116.58 2.37
CA THR A 865 2.05 115.78 2.42
C THR A 865 2.32 115.41 3.87
N PHE A 866 2.03 114.16 4.22
CA PHE A 866 2.35 113.61 5.54
C PHE A 866 3.67 112.86 5.50
N GLN A 867 4.43 112.97 6.59
CA GLN A 867 5.71 112.31 6.81
C GLN A 867 5.75 111.70 8.21
N ASP A 868 6.47 110.59 8.38
CA ASP A 868 6.65 109.97 9.70
C ASP A 868 7.51 110.82 10.65
N SER A 869 8.36 111.70 10.10
CA SER A 869 9.24 112.54 10.90
C SER A 869 8.50 113.77 11.44
N PRO A 870 8.61 114.10 12.75
CA PRO A 870 7.93 115.24 13.33
C PRO A 870 8.67 116.59 13.16
N VAL A 871 9.69 116.67 12.29
CA VAL A 871 10.57 117.85 12.17
C VAL A 871 10.53 118.44 10.75
N PHE A 872 10.35 119.76 10.68
CA PHE A 872 10.32 120.56 9.44
C PHE A 872 11.42 121.63 9.50
N THR A 873 12.27 121.71 8.47
CA THR A 873 13.47 122.59 8.44
C THR A 873 13.51 123.48 7.20
N GLY A 874 14.33 124.53 7.22
CA GLY A 874 14.52 125.43 6.06
C GLY A 874 13.34 126.37 5.80
N LEU A 875 12.61 126.71 6.86
CA LEU A 875 11.35 127.45 6.76
C LEU A 875 11.61 128.97 6.66
N GLY A 876 10.86 129.63 5.77
CA GLY A 876 10.74 131.09 5.70
C GLY A 876 10.00 131.69 6.90
N VAL A 877 10.12 133.00 7.10
CA VAL A 877 9.27 133.71 8.08
C VAL A 877 7.79 133.68 7.65
N GLY A 878 6.88 133.55 8.61
CA GLY A 878 5.44 133.46 8.33
C GLY A 878 4.68 132.57 9.31
N GLU A 879 3.43 132.30 8.96
CA GLU A 879 2.50 131.44 9.69
C GLU A 879 2.55 130.01 9.13
N TYR A 880 2.58 129.01 10.02
CA TYR A 880 2.54 127.59 9.67
C TYR A 880 1.54 126.84 10.56
N THR A 881 0.74 125.95 9.98
CA THR A 881 -0.13 125.03 10.71
C THR A 881 0.42 123.62 10.61
N VAL A 882 0.68 122.99 11.75
CA VAL A 882 1.15 121.61 11.84
C VAL A 882 -0.03 120.68 12.05
N TYR A 883 -0.10 119.58 11.30
CA TYR A 883 -1.09 118.51 11.39
C TYR A 883 -0.45 117.20 11.87
N VAL A 884 -1.13 116.46 12.75
CA VAL A 884 -0.77 115.09 13.16
C VAL A 884 -1.99 114.19 12.99
N ARG A 885 -1.88 113.11 12.22
CA ARG A 885 -2.99 112.15 12.02
C ARG A 885 -2.62 110.72 12.40
N ASP A 886 -3.62 109.97 12.86
CA ASP A 886 -3.51 108.53 13.11
C ASP A 886 -3.66 107.72 11.82
N LYS A 887 -2.77 106.75 11.62
CA LYS A 887 -2.76 105.88 10.44
C LYS A 887 -3.93 104.89 10.40
N ASN A 888 -4.57 104.63 11.53
CA ASN A 888 -5.77 103.79 11.62
C ASN A 888 -7.06 104.62 11.58
N ASN A 889 -6.97 105.88 11.10
CA ASN A 889 -8.07 106.82 10.90
C ASN A 889 -8.80 107.28 12.18
N CYS A 890 -8.16 107.22 13.35
CA CYS A 890 -8.79 107.65 14.60
C CYS A 890 -8.79 109.17 14.86
N GLY A 891 -8.26 110.00 13.95
CA GLY A 891 -8.38 111.46 14.01
C GLY A 891 -7.21 112.22 13.39
N VAL A 892 -7.37 113.55 13.30
CA VAL A 892 -6.35 114.50 12.81
C VAL A 892 -6.41 115.76 13.66
N ILE A 893 -5.33 116.07 14.38
CA ILE A 893 -5.20 117.30 15.18
C ILE A 893 -4.28 118.31 14.48
N ALA A 894 -4.51 119.62 14.68
CA ALA A 894 -3.69 120.68 14.10
C ALA A 894 -3.48 121.88 15.02
N GLU A 895 -2.30 122.51 14.95
CA GLU A 895 -1.94 123.70 15.75
C GLU A 895 -1.07 124.66 14.93
N THR A 896 -1.23 125.99 15.14
CA THR A 896 -0.57 127.04 14.34
C THR A 896 0.55 127.75 15.10
N VAL A 897 1.68 127.99 14.42
CA VAL A 897 2.85 128.69 14.96
C VAL A 897 3.35 129.79 14.01
N TYR A 898 4.01 130.81 14.57
CA TYR A 898 4.50 131.97 13.83
C TYR A 898 6.03 132.08 13.92
N LEU A 899 6.70 132.24 12.78
CA LEU A 899 8.16 132.39 12.68
C LEU A 899 8.51 133.85 12.30
N LEU A 900 9.25 134.56 13.17
CA LEU A 900 9.54 135.99 13.07
C LEU A 900 11.03 136.30 12.77
N TYR A 901 11.33 137.51 12.27
CA TYR A 901 12.69 138.02 12.03
C TYR A 901 12.82 139.52 12.34
N TYR A 902 14.01 140.04 12.66
CA TYR A 902 14.21 141.48 12.90
C TYR A 902 15.36 142.07 12.06
N PRO A 903 15.22 143.29 11.52
CA PRO A 903 16.29 143.97 10.81
C PRO A 903 17.38 144.46 11.77
N TYR A 904 18.66 144.38 11.38
CA TYR A 904 19.79 144.78 12.23
C TYR A 904 20.07 146.27 12.26
N TYR A 905 19.57 147.04 11.30
CA TYR A 905 19.76 148.49 11.25
C TYR A 905 18.62 149.17 10.50
N PHE A 906 18.53 150.48 10.67
CA PHE A 906 17.69 151.33 9.83
C PHE A 906 18.29 152.73 9.70
N THR A 907 17.97 153.43 8.62
CA THR A 907 18.56 154.72 8.21
C THR A 907 17.47 155.76 7.96
N PRO A 908 16.93 156.40 9.03
CA PRO A 908 15.84 157.37 8.87
C PRO A 908 16.35 158.70 8.29
N ASN A 909 16.52 158.72 6.96
CA ASN A 909 17.01 159.85 6.15
C ASN A 909 15.93 160.44 5.22
N GLY A 910 14.75 159.82 5.15
CA GLY A 910 13.61 160.29 4.37
C GLY A 910 13.64 159.87 2.90
N ASP A 911 14.46 158.89 2.52
CA ASP A 911 14.51 158.34 1.15
C ASP A 911 13.48 157.21 0.91
N THR A 912 12.63 156.91 1.90
CA THR A 912 11.63 155.83 1.96
C THR A 912 12.19 154.42 2.13
N VAL A 913 13.51 154.25 2.18
CA VAL A 913 14.20 152.96 2.31
C VAL A 913 14.82 152.84 3.69
N HIS A 914 14.41 151.81 4.45
CA HIS A 914 14.84 151.63 5.85
C HIS A 914 14.59 152.85 6.74
N ASP A 915 13.57 153.64 6.43
CA ASP A 915 13.19 154.80 7.26
C ASP A 915 12.53 154.38 8.57
N PHE A 916 11.95 153.18 8.62
CA PHE A 916 11.30 152.63 9.80
C PHE A 916 11.90 151.28 10.21
N TRP A 917 11.99 151.06 11.52
CA TRP A 917 12.39 149.78 12.08
C TRP A 917 11.18 149.04 12.67
N GLN A 918 10.98 147.77 12.26
CA GLN A 918 9.90 146.88 12.71
C GLN A 918 10.34 145.40 12.60
N ILE A 919 9.71 144.51 13.36
CA ILE A 919 9.88 143.06 13.25
C ILE A 919 9.17 142.53 11.98
N TYR A 920 9.84 141.73 11.17
CA TYR A 920 9.22 141.06 10.01
C TYR A 920 8.24 139.99 10.45
N ALA A 921 7.13 139.91 9.72
CA ALA A 921 5.96 139.09 10.06
C ALA A 921 5.33 139.45 11.42
N SER A 922 5.65 140.60 12.01
CA SER A 922 4.96 141.03 13.25
C SER A 922 3.46 141.17 13.07
N ASN A 923 2.99 141.40 11.84
CA ASN A 923 1.58 141.49 11.53
C ASN A 923 0.84 140.15 11.61
N THR A 924 1.55 139.00 11.61
CA THR A 924 0.91 137.68 11.76
C THR A 924 0.65 137.35 13.23
N ASP A 925 1.25 138.09 14.16
CA ASP A 925 1.00 137.98 15.59
C ASP A 925 0.69 139.39 16.14
N PRO A 926 -0.58 139.84 16.04
CA PRO A 926 -0.98 141.19 16.44
C PRO A 926 -0.84 141.45 17.94
N ASP A 927 -0.69 140.38 18.74
CA ASP A 927 -0.55 140.46 20.19
C ASP A 927 0.90 140.68 20.64
N LEU A 928 1.88 140.69 19.72
CA LEU A 928 3.27 140.95 20.05
C LEU A 928 3.48 142.28 20.79
N GLU A 929 4.16 142.22 21.92
CA GLU A 929 4.62 143.43 22.61
C GLU A 929 6.05 143.76 22.14
N ILE A 930 6.19 144.79 21.29
CA ILE A 930 7.48 145.21 20.73
C ILE A 930 7.92 146.52 21.40
N LEU A 931 8.98 146.46 22.20
CA LEU A 931 9.48 147.58 22.99
C LEU A 931 10.88 147.99 22.52
N ILE A 932 11.13 149.28 22.34
CA ILE A 932 12.44 149.84 21.94
C ILE A 932 12.99 150.72 23.05
N TYR A 933 14.27 150.53 23.37
CA TYR A 933 15.00 151.18 24.45
C TYR A 933 16.27 151.87 23.94
N ASP A 934 16.67 152.95 24.60
CA ASP A 934 18.02 153.53 24.43
C ASP A 934 19.10 152.70 25.15
N ARG A 935 20.35 153.10 24.95
CA ARG A 935 21.53 152.49 25.58
C ARG A 935 21.57 152.53 27.12
N PHE A 936 20.71 153.33 27.75
CA PHE A 936 20.61 153.46 29.20
C PHE A 936 19.40 152.69 29.75
N GLY A 937 18.70 151.93 28.89
CA GLY A 937 17.50 151.17 29.27
C GLY A 937 16.24 152.02 29.36
N LYS A 938 16.26 153.27 28.89
CA LYS A 938 15.06 154.10 28.85
C LYS A 938 14.17 153.65 27.69
N LEU A 939 12.91 153.33 27.99
CA LEU A 939 11.91 153.03 26.98
C LEU A 939 11.69 154.26 26.09
N LEU A 940 11.86 154.08 24.78
CA LEU A 940 11.68 155.11 23.78
C LEU A 940 10.36 154.97 23.06
N LYS A 941 10.00 153.74 22.69
CA LYS A 941 8.84 153.47 21.86
C LYS A 941 8.28 152.08 22.16
N ILE A 942 6.95 151.99 22.17
CA ILE A 942 6.23 150.72 22.04
C ILE A 942 5.71 150.72 20.61
N LEU A 943 6.04 149.68 19.85
CA LEU A 943 5.59 149.50 18.49
C LEU A 943 4.31 148.68 18.45
N ASN A 944 3.39 149.14 17.62
CA ASN A 944 2.26 148.33 17.18
C ASN A 944 2.78 147.33 16.13
N PRO A 945 2.59 146.01 16.29
CA PRO A 945 2.99 145.00 15.32
C PRO A 945 2.40 145.20 13.91
N LEU A 946 1.24 145.86 13.83
CA LEU A 946 0.57 146.23 12.57
C LEU A 946 0.99 147.61 12.04
N GLY A 947 1.81 148.35 12.80
CA GLY A 947 2.29 149.68 12.45
C GLY A 947 3.53 149.64 11.54
N ARG A 948 3.81 150.78 10.89
CA ARG A 948 4.97 150.95 10.00
C ARG A 948 6.33 150.80 10.69
N GLY A 949 6.39 150.94 12.02
CA GLY A 949 7.61 150.84 12.81
C GLY A 949 8.08 152.18 13.39
N TRP A 950 9.31 152.17 13.92
CA TRP A 950 9.95 153.35 14.52
C TRP A 950 10.77 154.14 13.52
N ASP A 951 10.53 155.44 13.40
CA ASP A 951 11.26 156.38 12.53
C ASP A 951 12.53 156.98 13.16
N GLY A 952 12.93 156.49 14.34
CA GLY A 952 14.11 157.00 15.03
C GLY A 952 13.93 158.38 15.67
N THR A 953 12.68 158.81 15.93
CA THR A 953 12.38 160.02 16.68
C THR A 953 11.87 159.72 18.09
N TYR A 954 12.13 160.63 19.04
CA TYR A 954 11.58 160.60 20.39
C TYR A 954 11.15 162.00 20.80
N ASN A 955 9.88 162.16 21.19
CA ASN A 955 9.26 163.46 21.50
C ASN A 955 9.50 164.54 20.41
N GLY A 956 9.40 164.15 19.14
CA GLY A 956 9.59 165.02 17.99
C GLY A 956 11.05 165.40 17.69
N LYS A 957 12.02 164.84 18.42
CA LYS A 957 13.46 165.06 18.17
C LYS A 957 14.12 163.82 17.57
N ASN A 958 15.07 164.06 16.67
CA ASN A 958 15.93 163.02 16.12
C ASN A 958 16.81 162.42 17.23
N MET A 959 16.70 161.10 17.42
CA MET A 959 17.57 160.36 18.32
C MET A 959 19.00 160.22 17.75
N PRO A 960 20.06 160.17 18.58
CA PRO A 960 21.42 160.07 18.06
C PRO A 960 21.66 158.77 17.27
N THR A 961 22.57 158.83 16.30
CA THR A 961 23.16 157.63 15.69
C THR A 961 23.77 156.78 16.79
N SER A 962 23.20 155.60 17.04
CA SER A 962 23.56 154.71 18.13
C SER A 962 22.93 153.34 17.94
N ASP A 963 23.30 152.39 18.81
CA ASP A 963 22.57 151.15 18.96
C ASP A 963 21.38 151.34 19.91
N TYR A 964 20.30 150.66 19.57
CA TYR A 964 19.05 150.61 20.31
C TYR A 964 18.70 149.16 20.56
N TRP A 965 18.10 148.88 21.71
CA TRP A 965 17.72 147.53 22.10
C TRP A 965 16.24 147.37 21.93
N PHE A 966 15.82 146.16 21.55
CA PHE A 966 14.42 145.82 21.53
C PHE A 966 14.15 144.56 22.35
N VAL A 967 12.91 144.49 22.83
CA VAL A 967 12.34 143.30 23.44
C VAL A 967 11.07 142.98 22.68
N VAL A 968 10.96 141.74 22.20
CA VAL A 968 9.70 141.17 21.72
C VAL A 968 9.22 140.20 22.77
N LYS A 969 8.02 140.41 23.29
CA LYS A 969 7.33 139.40 24.10
C LYS A 969 6.22 138.80 23.27
N ARG A 970 6.18 137.48 23.20
CA ARG A 970 5.08 136.70 22.61
C ARG A 970 4.14 136.31 23.74
N PRO A 971 2.93 136.89 23.83
CA PRO A 971 2.01 136.57 24.92
C PRO A 971 1.59 135.10 24.90
N ASN A 972 1.45 134.51 23.71
CA ASN A 972 0.88 133.16 23.53
C ASN A 972 1.75 132.03 24.09
N ASN A 973 3.08 132.22 24.19
CA ASN A 973 3.99 131.21 24.71
C ASN A 973 4.98 131.76 25.74
N GLU A 974 4.71 132.97 26.25
CA GLU A 974 5.53 133.72 27.21
C GLU A 974 7.01 133.91 26.79
N GLN A 975 7.35 133.67 25.52
CA GLN A 975 8.73 133.79 25.07
C GLN A 975 9.12 135.26 24.96
N ILE A 976 10.26 135.59 25.59
CA ILE A 976 10.86 136.92 25.52
C ILE A 976 12.13 136.83 24.69
N TYR A 977 12.12 137.51 23.56
CA TYR A 977 13.32 137.70 22.76
C TYR A 977 13.88 139.11 22.97
N LYS A 978 15.20 139.21 23.02
CA LYS A 978 15.91 140.48 23.17
C LYS A 978 16.99 140.57 22.12
N GLY A 979 17.08 141.72 21.47
CA GLY A 979 18.11 142.00 20.49
C GLY A 979 18.48 143.47 20.49
N HIS A 980 19.36 143.85 19.57
CA HIS A 980 19.69 145.23 19.30
C HIS A 980 19.77 145.47 17.80
N PHE A 981 19.63 146.75 17.44
CA PHE A 981 19.74 147.22 16.08
C PHE A 981 20.36 148.62 16.08
N THR A 982 21.01 148.97 14.97
CA THR A 982 21.66 150.27 14.83
C THR A 982 20.75 151.27 14.13
N LEU A 983 20.55 152.44 14.73
CA LEU A 983 20.02 153.61 14.04
C LEU A 983 21.21 154.36 13.45
N LYS A 984 21.27 154.49 12.12
CA LYS A 984 22.35 155.19 11.41
C LYS A 984 21.80 156.45 10.71
N ARG A 985 22.28 157.63 11.11
CA ARG A 985 22.07 158.90 10.39
C ARG A 985 23.36 159.44 9.82
#